data_AF-A0A846U2Y6-F1
#
_entry.id   AF-A0A846U2Y6-F1
#
_cell.length_a   1.000
_cell.length_b   1.000
_cell.length_c   1.000
_cell.angle_alpha   90.00
_cell.angle_beta   90.00
_cell.angle_gamma   90.00
#
_symmetry.space_group_name_H-M   'P 1'
#
loop_
_entity.id
_entity.type
_entity.pdbx_description
1 polymer ?
#
loop_
_entity_poly.entity_id
_entity_poly.type
_entity_poly.pdbx_seq_one_letter_code
_entity_poly.pdbx_strand_id
1 'polypeptide(L)'
;MKIRSHALSTVASAVAAAVLALSLAAPARAADAEYTQRFLTQYNKIKDPANGYFSSDGVPYHSIETLMVEAPDYGHETTSEAYSFWLWLEAQYGRVTGDWAPLKAAWAKMEQTIIPPTADQPTNSFYNPAKPATYAGEFPLPKDYPAPLDNAATPGQDPIATELATAYGTRDIYGMHWLTDVDNWYGYGRCGDGSTKPAYINTFQRGPQESVWETIPHPSCETFRWGRSGGTQGFLSLFIGDQSYAKQWRYTNAPDADARAIQAVYWASVWAKAQGRGADVADLVKKAARMGDYLRYSMFDKYFKKIGNCVGAQTCAAGTGQPDANGFRDNQTYLMSWYYAWGGATDTSAGWAWRIGSSHNHFGYQNPLAAWALSTQADFKPGSPTAAGDWGKSLARQLEFYRWLQSADGAIAGGATNSWGGNYGAPPAGTATFYGMAYDENPVYHDPGSNEWFGMQVWSMQRVAEYYRASGDAKAKSLLDKWVAWASAQTLLNADGSYAIPSTLKWSGQPDTWNPAAPGANANLRVTVADRTTDIGTTAAFARTLIHYAAKSGNAAARALAKELLDRAWTRYQDSKGIAIAEKRTDYLRFDDTYDAATGSGVYVPSGWTGTNAQGATIDANATFLSLRPKYRQDPQWPKLQAYLAGGASPDWVYHRFWAQADIAMAFNDYANIDGDGSGGTPAIVLSGSTLSVAEGASASVGVSLSQAPSGTVTVTVSKAAGGDVDLSTASTTLTFTPANYNVPQNLVIAAAEDADQANGSASFNLAATGHTGAVVAATEVDNDVVVADCTISFDTSNDWGAGQVPTVKLGNTGTAPITGWSLSWTESNDFTLSNSWSATVTKNGRGVVATPVGWNGTVSPNGSVEFGMQIGYSGAKPLPTGLALAGHSCTVTVK
;
A
#
# COMPACT_ATOMS: atom_id res chain seq x y z
N MET A 1 -65.09 27.81 2.54
CA MET A 1 -64.43 27.03 3.61
C MET A 1 -63.93 25.68 3.08
N LYS A 2 -63.18 25.66 1.96
CA LYS A 2 -62.99 24.48 1.08
C LYS A 2 -61.52 24.22 0.70
N ILE A 3 -60.57 24.57 1.59
CA ILE A 3 -59.12 24.41 1.34
C ILE A 3 -58.42 23.58 2.44
N ARG A 4 -59.10 23.22 3.55
CA ARG A 4 -58.46 22.50 4.67
C ARG A 4 -58.59 20.97 4.68
N SER A 5 -59.40 20.34 3.81
CA SER A 5 -59.55 18.86 3.85
C SER A 5 -58.59 18.09 2.93
N HIS A 6 -58.04 18.70 1.87
CA HIS A 6 -57.11 18.03 0.96
C HIS A 6 -55.67 17.95 1.49
N ALA A 7 -55.26 18.87 2.37
CA ALA A 7 -53.91 18.88 2.95
C ALA A 7 -53.71 17.84 4.07
N LEU A 8 -54.77 17.46 4.81
CA LEU A 8 -54.65 16.43 5.85
C LEU A 8 -54.63 15.00 5.28
N SER A 9 -55.28 14.76 4.13
CA SER A 9 -55.33 13.42 3.51
C SER A 9 -54.00 13.02 2.84
N THR A 10 -53.27 13.98 2.26
CA THR A 10 -51.95 13.77 1.65
C THR A 10 -50.85 13.62 2.70
N VAL A 11 -50.91 14.35 3.82
CA VAL A 11 -49.97 14.18 4.94
C VAL A 11 -50.19 12.85 5.66
N ALA A 12 -51.44 12.44 5.89
CA ALA A 12 -51.74 11.13 6.49
C ALA A 12 -51.32 9.96 5.58
N SER A 13 -51.44 10.08 4.26
CA SER A 13 -51.01 9.04 3.31
C SER A 13 -49.48 8.97 3.16
N ALA A 14 -48.77 10.11 3.25
CA ALA A 14 -47.32 10.15 3.24
C ALA A 14 -46.71 9.62 4.56
N VAL A 15 -47.34 9.92 5.70
CA VAL A 15 -46.94 9.37 7.00
C VAL A 15 -47.28 7.88 7.10
N ALA A 16 -48.43 7.43 6.58
CA ALA A 16 -48.76 6.00 6.51
C ALA A 16 -47.81 5.24 5.57
N ALA A 17 -47.43 5.81 4.42
CA ALA A 17 -46.43 5.20 3.52
C ALA A 17 -45.01 5.19 4.13
N ALA A 18 -44.62 6.21 4.89
CA ALA A 18 -43.36 6.24 5.64
C ALA A 18 -43.35 5.24 6.80
N VAL A 19 -44.48 5.06 7.50
CA VAL A 19 -44.63 4.09 8.60
C VAL A 19 -44.77 2.65 8.07
N LEU A 20 -45.37 2.44 6.90
CA LEU A 20 -45.37 1.14 6.20
C LEU A 20 -44.00 0.80 5.60
N ALA A 21 -43.23 1.80 5.13
CA ALA A 21 -41.85 1.61 4.68
C ALA A 21 -40.87 1.33 5.84
N LEU A 22 -41.10 1.90 7.03
CA LEU A 22 -40.33 1.61 8.24
C LEU A 22 -40.61 0.20 8.81
N SER A 23 -41.72 -0.44 8.43
CA SER A 23 -42.14 -1.76 8.97
C SER A 23 -41.89 -2.94 8.03
N LEU A 24 -41.28 -2.72 6.85
CA LEU A 24 -40.91 -3.77 5.90
C LEU A 24 -39.40 -3.84 5.62
N ALA A 25 -38.58 -3.06 6.32
CA ALA A 25 -37.16 -3.38 6.42
C ALA A 25 -37.05 -4.68 7.21
N ALA A 26 -36.88 -5.80 6.51
CA ALA A 26 -36.45 -7.04 7.15
C ALA A 26 -35.26 -6.69 8.06
N PRO A 27 -35.22 -7.19 9.31
CA PRO A 27 -34.08 -6.95 10.19
C PRO A 27 -32.81 -7.30 9.41
N ALA A 28 -31.81 -6.41 9.48
CA ALA A 28 -30.53 -6.65 8.83
C ALA A 28 -30.06 -8.04 9.22
N ARG A 29 -29.81 -8.86 8.20
CA ARG A 29 -29.39 -10.25 8.36
C ARG A 29 -28.13 -10.27 9.23
N ALA A 30 -28.09 -11.11 10.25
CA ALA A 30 -26.89 -11.26 11.07
C ALA A 30 -25.71 -11.69 10.19
N ALA A 31 -24.52 -11.15 10.48
CA ALA A 31 -23.30 -11.54 9.79
C ALA A 31 -22.96 -13.00 10.10
N ASP A 32 -22.36 -13.68 9.13
CA ASP A 32 -21.82 -15.03 9.34
C ASP A 32 -20.68 -14.99 10.37
N ALA A 33 -20.84 -15.71 11.47
CA ALA A 33 -19.90 -15.68 12.59
C ALA A 33 -18.52 -16.26 12.23
N GLU A 34 -18.48 -17.30 11.39
CA GLU A 34 -17.23 -17.94 10.98
C GLU A 34 -16.42 -16.97 10.12
N TYR A 35 -17.03 -16.43 9.07
CA TYR A 35 -16.33 -15.51 8.16
C TYR A 35 -15.98 -14.16 8.82
N THR A 36 -16.79 -13.71 9.79
CA THR A 36 -16.43 -12.56 10.64
C THR A 36 -15.16 -12.87 11.44
N GLN A 37 -15.05 -14.06 12.01
CA GLN A 37 -13.85 -14.47 12.73
C GLN A 37 -12.65 -14.61 11.80
N ARG A 38 -12.82 -15.13 10.58
CA ARG A 38 -11.74 -15.20 9.57
C ARG A 38 -11.22 -13.81 9.22
N PHE A 39 -12.12 -12.82 9.04
CA PHE A 39 -11.74 -11.43 8.86
C PHE A 39 -10.91 -10.91 10.04
N LEU A 40 -11.39 -11.05 11.29
CA LEU A 40 -10.69 -10.55 12.47
C LEU A 40 -9.34 -11.23 12.69
N THR A 41 -9.26 -12.54 12.47
CA THR A 41 -7.98 -13.27 12.54
C THR A 41 -6.99 -12.74 11.51
N GLN A 42 -7.40 -12.55 10.26
CA GLN A 42 -6.52 -12.00 9.24
C GLN A 42 -6.16 -10.53 9.50
N TYR A 43 -7.13 -9.72 9.93
CA TYR A 43 -6.90 -8.33 10.34
C TYR A 43 -5.86 -8.27 11.46
N ASN A 44 -5.99 -9.09 12.51
CA ASN A 44 -5.03 -9.11 13.61
C ASN A 44 -3.63 -9.53 13.17
N LYS A 45 -3.49 -10.49 12.23
CA LYS A 45 -2.18 -10.80 11.63
C LYS A 45 -1.59 -9.58 10.91
N ILE A 46 -2.39 -8.83 10.17
CA ILE A 46 -1.94 -7.62 9.46
C ILE A 46 -1.53 -6.51 10.44
N LYS A 47 -2.27 -6.35 11.54
CA LYS A 47 -2.02 -5.29 12.54
C LYS A 47 -0.97 -5.64 13.58
N ASP A 48 -0.58 -6.92 13.70
CA ASP A 48 0.47 -7.37 14.61
C ASP A 48 1.84 -6.83 14.17
N PRO A 49 2.50 -5.96 14.98
CA PRO A 49 3.82 -5.44 14.66
C PRO A 49 4.87 -6.53 14.44
N ALA A 50 4.71 -7.70 15.07
CA ALA A 50 5.62 -8.83 14.90
C ALA A 50 5.62 -9.41 13.47
N ASN A 51 4.55 -9.18 12.71
CA ASN A 51 4.46 -9.63 11.32
C ASN A 51 5.07 -8.64 10.33
N GLY A 52 5.29 -7.38 10.70
CA GLY A 52 6.09 -6.44 9.89
C GLY A 52 5.38 -5.84 8.67
N TYR A 53 4.04 -5.78 8.64
CA TYR A 53 3.30 -5.11 7.56
C TYR A 53 3.46 -3.59 7.52
N PHE A 54 3.81 -3.00 8.67
CA PHE A 54 3.96 -1.56 8.84
C PHE A 54 5.38 -1.24 9.29
N SER A 55 5.90 -0.10 8.85
CA SER A 55 7.13 0.46 9.38
C SER A 55 6.98 0.93 10.82
N SER A 56 8.11 1.26 11.45
CA SER A 56 8.14 1.85 12.80
C SER A 56 7.31 3.14 12.92
N ASP A 57 7.09 3.84 11.79
CA ASP A 57 6.34 5.10 11.75
C ASP A 57 4.84 4.86 11.45
N GLY A 58 4.41 3.60 11.39
CA GLY A 58 3.03 3.18 11.15
C GLY A 58 2.58 3.36 9.70
N VAL A 59 3.51 3.27 8.73
CA VAL A 59 3.23 3.33 7.29
C VAL A 59 3.23 1.90 6.75
N PRO A 60 2.18 1.46 6.02
CA PRO A 60 2.19 0.11 5.44
C PRO A 60 3.29 0.00 4.38
N TYR A 61 4.01 -1.11 4.35
CA TYR A 61 4.86 -1.45 3.21
C TYR A 61 4.03 -2.02 2.06
N HIS A 62 4.63 -2.15 0.87
CA HIS A 62 4.04 -2.92 -0.21
C HIS A 62 3.91 -4.41 0.16
N SER A 63 4.94 -4.96 0.81
CA SER A 63 4.99 -6.33 1.31
C SER A 63 5.86 -6.45 2.56
N ILE A 64 5.66 -7.52 3.35
CA ILE A 64 6.55 -7.86 4.46
C ILE A 64 7.95 -8.20 3.94
N GLU A 65 8.02 -8.96 2.85
CA GLU A 65 9.29 -9.36 2.26
C GLU A 65 9.89 -8.20 1.46
N THR A 66 11.17 -7.93 1.67
CA THR A 66 11.92 -6.82 1.08
C THR A 66 12.36 -7.09 -0.37
N LEU A 67 12.75 -8.33 -0.70
CA LEU A 67 13.12 -8.73 -2.06
C LEU A 67 11.88 -8.96 -2.92
N MET A 68 11.43 -7.88 -3.56
CA MET A 68 10.21 -7.84 -4.34
C MET A 68 10.26 -6.77 -5.43
N VAL A 69 9.91 -7.14 -6.67
CA VAL A 69 9.92 -6.26 -7.84
C VAL A 69 8.71 -6.58 -8.71
N GLU A 70 7.78 -5.65 -8.96
CA GLU A 70 6.60 -5.90 -9.83
C GLU A 70 5.91 -4.62 -10.34
N ALA A 71 5.95 -3.56 -9.55
CA ALA A 71 5.55 -2.20 -9.92
C ALA A 71 6.35 -1.22 -9.04
N PRO A 72 6.27 -1.30 -7.70
CA PRO A 72 7.43 -0.97 -6.87
C PRO A 72 8.55 -1.97 -7.15
N ASP A 73 9.78 -1.56 -6.88
CA ASP A 73 10.99 -2.33 -7.16
C ASP A 73 11.74 -2.76 -5.89
N TYR A 74 11.14 -2.50 -4.72
CA TYR A 74 11.56 -2.95 -3.41
C TYR A 74 10.35 -3.07 -2.46
N GLY A 75 10.28 -4.15 -1.67
CA GLY A 75 9.08 -4.49 -0.90
C GLY A 75 8.71 -3.51 0.22
N HIS A 76 9.69 -2.78 0.77
CA HIS A 76 9.47 -1.73 1.77
C HIS A 76 9.39 -0.33 1.15
N GLU A 77 9.27 -0.22 -0.17
CA GLU A 77 8.52 0.90 -0.73
C GLU A 77 7.05 0.75 -0.33
N THR A 78 6.28 1.80 -0.56
CA THR A 78 4.82 1.72 -0.48
C THR A 78 4.18 2.59 -1.53
N THR A 79 2.90 2.36 -1.74
CA THR A 79 2.15 2.97 -2.83
C THR A 79 0.87 3.61 -2.32
N SER A 80 0.36 4.60 -3.05
CA SER A 80 -1.00 5.11 -2.81
C SER A 80 -2.05 3.99 -2.86
N GLU A 81 -1.79 2.93 -3.65
CA GLU A 81 -2.57 1.69 -3.63
C GLU A 81 -2.60 1.06 -2.24
N ALA A 82 -1.44 0.80 -1.62
CA ALA A 82 -1.35 0.22 -0.28
C ALA A 82 -2.11 1.07 0.76
N TYR A 83 -1.99 2.40 0.71
CA TYR A 83 -2.80 3.29 1.56
C TYR A 83 -4.31 3.15 1.29
N SER A 84 -4.73 3.08 0.03
CA SER A 84 -6.15 2.94 -0.31
C SER A 84 -6.73 1.60 0.17
N PHE A 85 -5.95 0.51 0.12
CA PHE A 85 -6.33 -0.78 0.71
C PHE A 85 -6.33 -0.74 2.24
N TRP A 86 -5.40 0.00 2.86
CA TRP A 86 -5.37 0.17 4.30
C TRP A 86 -6.63 0.88 4.79
N LEU A 87 -7.01 1.99 4.15
CA LEU A 87 -8.25 2.69 4.45
C LEU A 87 -9.47 1.77 4.32
N TRP A 88 -9.48 0.91 3.30
CA TRP A 88 -10.61 -0.01 3.10
C TRP A 88 -10.67 -1.12 4.14
N LEU A 89 -9.51 -1.65 4.54
CA LEU A 89 -9.38 -2.61 5.63
C LEU A 89 -9.93 -2.02 6.94
N GLU A 90 -9.55 -0.78 7.28
CA GLU A 90 -10.03 -0.12 8.49
C GLU A 90 -11.53 0.25 8.41
N ALA A 91 -12.06 0.54 7.22
CA ALA A 91 -13.50 0.72 7.03
C ALA A 91 -14.29 -0.58 7.28
N GLN A 92 -13.75 -1.72 6.85
CA GLN A 92 -14.34 -3.04 7.10
C GLN A 92 -14.20 -3.44 8.58
N TYR A 93 -13.11 -3.06 9.24
CA TYR A 93 -12.97 -3.22 10.68
C TYR A 93 -14.03 -2.42 11.45
N GLY A 94 -14.22 -1.14 11.11
CA GLY A 94 -15.29 -0.32 11.70
C GLY A 94 -16.70 -0.86 11.43
N ARG A 95 -16.93 -1.51 10.29
CA ARG A 95 -18.20 -2.23 10.01
C ARG A 95 -18.44 -3.36 11.00
N VAL A 96 -17.40 -4.14 11.33
CA VAL A 96 -17.51 -5.32 12.21
C VAL A 96 -17.58 -4.94 13.68
N THR A 97 -16.71 -4.03 14.11
CA THR A 97 -16.52 -3.72 15.54
C THR A 97 -17.29 -2.49 16.00
N GLY A 98 -17.76 -1.69 15.05
CA GLY A 98 -18.26 -0.34 15.29
C GLY A 98 -17.15 0.69 15.55
N ASP A 99 -15.88 0.29 15.70
CA ASP A 99 -14.79 1.22 16.00
C ASP A 99 -14.22 1.87 14.72
N TRP A 100 -14.48 3.16 14.57
CA TRP A 100 -14.05 3.98 13.43
C TRP A 100 -12.77 4.78 13.70
N ALA A 101 -12.16 4.66 14.88
CA ALA A 101 -10.92 5.37 15.20
C ALA A 101 -9.73 4.95 14.32
N PRO A 102 -9.51 3.63 14.04
CA PRO A 102 -8.42 3.20 13.15
C PRO A 102 -8.50 3.79 11.75
N LEU A 103 -9.71 3.90 11.17
CA LEU A 103 -9.91 4.52 9.86
C LEU A 103 -9.50 6.00 9.85
N LYS A 104 -9.84 6.75 10.91
CA LYS A 104 -9.42 8.16 11.05
C LYS A 104 -7.90 8.27 11.18
N ALA A 105 -7.28 7.38 11.94
CA ALA A 105 -5.83 7.36 12.12
C ALA A 105 -5.10 7.04 10.80
N ALA A 106 -5.60 6.06 10.04
CA ALA A 106 -5.08 5.70 8.72
C ALA A 106 -5.18 6.87 7.72
N TRP A 107 -6.32 7.57 7.68
CA TRP A 107 -6.47 8.75 6.82
C TRP A 107 -5.51 9.88 7.22
N ALA A 108 -5.36 10.14 8.53
CA ALA A 108 -4.43 11.14 9.02
C ALA A 108 -2.98 10.78 8.66
N LYS A 109 -2.60 9.50 8.76
CA LYS A 109 -1.27 9.03 8.35
C LYS A 109 -1.06 9.23 6.86
N MET A 110 -2.04 8.87 6.02
CA MET A 110 -2.00 9.12 4.57
C MET A 110 -1.75 10.61 4.25
N GLU A 111 -2.50 11.53 4.86
CA GLU A 111 -2.30 12.97 4.68
C GLU A 111 -0.89 13.45 5.09
N GLN A 112 -0.28 12.82 6.08
CA GLN A 112 1.05 13.19 6.58
C GLN A 112 2.19 12.67 5.70
N THR A 113 2.00 11.52 5.06
CA THR A 113 3.12 10.72 4.55
C THR A 113 3.10 10.46 3.04
N ILE A 114 1.95 10.60 2.38
CA ILE A 114 1.87 10.36 0.93
C ILE A 114 1.12 11.44 0.13
N ILE A 115 0.32 12.29 0.79
CA ILE A 115 -0.16 13.55 0.17
C ILE A 115 0.90 14.63 0.42
N PRO A 116 1.55 15.20 -0.62
CA PRO A 116 2.57 16.21 -0.41
C PRO A 116 1.99 17.44 0.32
N PRO A 117 2.51 17.85 1.50
CA PRO A 117 2.09 19.09 2.13
C PRO A 117 2.64 20.31 1.38
N THR A 118 2.20 21.52 1.74
CA THR A 118 2.65 22.78 1.11
C THR A 118 4.18 22.90 1.06
N ALA A 119 4.91 22.44 2.07
CA ALA A 119 6.38 22.48 2.10
C ALA A 119 7.03 21.67 0.96
N ASP A 120 6.34 20.64 0.48
CA ASP A 120 6.81 19.73 -0.57
C ASP A 120 6.31 20.12 -1.97
N GLN A 121 5.25 20.92 -2.04
CA GLN A 121 4.73 21.52 -3.28
C GLN A 121 4.64 23.06 -3.24
N PRO A 122 5.72 23.78 -2.85
CA PRO A 122 5.66 25.16 -2.37
C PRO A 122 5.35 26.22 -3.41
N THR A 123 5.50 25.91 -4.70
CA THR A 123 5.46 26.90 -5.79
C THR A 123 4.28 26.74 -6.74
N ASN A 124 3.22 26.06 -6.29
CA ASN A 124 1.92 26.03 -7.00
C ASN A 124 1.36 27.43 -7.32
N SER A 125 1.80 28.47 -6.60
CA SER A 125 1.44 29.86 -6.88
C SER A 125 1.86 30.35 -8.27
N PHE A 126 2.91 29.77 -8.87
CA PHE A 126 3.40 30.09 -10.22
C PHE A 126 2.64 29.37 -11.35
N TYR A 127 1.72 28.47 -11.01
CA TYR A 127 0.98 27.71 -12.01
C TYR A 127 0.09 28.63 -12.85
N ASN A 128 0.15 28.48 -14.19
CA ASN A 128 -0.67 29.22 -15.14
C ASN A 128 -1.65 28.28 -15.85
N PRO A 129 -2.96 28.31 -15.52
CA PRO A 129 -3.95 27.43 -16.15
C PRO A 129 -4.11 27.64 -17.67
N ALA A 130 -3.71 28.80 -18.21
CA ALA A 130 -3.75 29.06 -19.65
C ALA A 130 -2.54 28.46 -20.41
N LYS A 131 -1.49 28.05 -19.70
CA LYS A 131 -0.33 27.32 -20.22
C LYS A 131 0.09 26.26 -19.18
N PRO A 132 -0.67 25.16 -19.07
CA PRO A 132 -0.55 24.23 -17.95
C PRO A 132 0.76 23.43 -17.94
N ALA A 133 1.37 23.18 -19.10
CA ALA A 133 2.68 22.53 -19.23
C ALA A 133 3.30 22.83 -20.61
N THR A 134 4.60 22.57 -20.78
CA THR A 134 5.23 22.50 -22.11
C THR A 134 5.24 21.05 -22.57
N TYR A 135 4.95 20.81 -23.85
CA TYR A 135 4.85 19.47 -24.40
C TYR A 135 6.23 18.79 -24.53
N ALA A 136 6.27 17.49 -24.20
CA ALA A 136 7.30 16.54 -24.61
C ALA A 136 6.61 15.26 -25.06
N GLY A 137 7.12 14.65 -26.13
CA GLY A 137 6.61 13.37 -26.61
C GLY A 137 7.03 12.20 -25.72
N GLU A 138 6.23 11.14 -25.72
CA GLU A 138 6.68 9.82 -25.27
C GLU A 138 7.31 9.07 -26.45
N PHE A 139 8.22 8.14 -26.14
CA PHE A 139 8.90 7.34 -27.15
C PHE A 139 8.84 5.87 -26.78
N PRO A 140 8.86 4.96 -27.78
CA PRO A 140 8.64 3.54 -27.53
C PRO A 140 9.65 2.90 -26.60
N LEU A 141 10.93 3.29 -26.65
CA LEU A 141 12.02 2.63 -25.92
C LEU A 141 12.74 3.60 -24.96
N PRO A 142 13.28 3.10 -23.83
CA PRO A 142 14.06 3.93 -22.90
C PRO A 142 15.26 4.66 -23.54
N LYS A 143 15.82 4.09 -24.62
CA LYS A 143 16.96 4.67 -25.34
C LYS A 143 16.66 5.97 -26.08
N ASP A 144 15.39 6.21 -26.36
CA ASP A 144 14.94 7.40 -27.10
C ASP A 144 14.75 8.62 -26.18
N TYR A 145 15.04 8.44 -24.88
CA TYR A 145 15.04 9.50 -23.86
C TYR A 145 16.47 10.04 -23.63
N PRO A 146 16.63 11.32 -23.26
CA PRO A 146 15.59 12.24 -22.78
C PRO A 146 14.69 12.84 -23.88
N ALA A 147 13.40 12.96 -23.58
CA ALA A 147 12.40 13.50 -24.49
C ALA A 147 12.53 15.03 -24.62
N PRO A 148 12.75 15.59 -25.82
CA PRO A 148 12.93 17.04 -25.99
C PRO A 148 11.64 17.81 -25.75
N LEU A 149 11.73 18.94 -25.04
CA LEU A 149 10.62 19.91 -24.96
C LEU A 149 10.38 20.55 -26.34
N ASP A 150 9.13 20.56 -26.78
CA ASP A 150 8.69 21.23 -28.00
C ASP A 150 7.71 22.37 -27.68
N ASN A 151 8.18 23.59 -27.87
CA ASN A 151 7.42 24.82 -27.62
C ASN A 151 6.43 25.17 -28.74
N ALA A 152 6.54 24.54 -29.92
CA ALA A 152 5.59 24.76 -31.02
C ALA A 152 4.29 23.97 -30.81
N ALA A 153 4.35 22.85 -30.09
CA ALA A 153 3.16 22.10 -29.68
C ALA A 153 2.42 22.84 -28.55
N THR A 154 1.34 23.53 -28.91
CA THR A 154 0.57 24.34 -27.96
C THR A 154 -0.33 23.47 -27.08
N PRO A 155 -0.21 23.50 -25.74
CA PRO A 155 -1.13 22.80 -24.83
C PRO A 155 -2.52 23.47 -24.84
N GLY A 156 -3.55 22.76 -24.38
CA GLY A 156 -4.84 23.39 -24.07
C GLY A 156 -4.86 24.11 -22.72
N GLN A 157 -6.05 24.52 -22.31
CA GLN A 157 -6.28 25.20 -21.04
C GLN A 157 -6.75 24.24 -19.95
N ASP A 158 -6.29 24.45 -18.72
CA ASP A 158 -6.82 23.81 -17.51
C ASP A 158 -8.02 24.62 -16.99
N PRO A 159 -9.26 24.08 -17.06
CA PRO A 159 -10.46 24.82 -16.68
C PRO A 159 -10.84 24.65 -15.21
N ILE A 160 -10.12 23.82 -14.42
CA ILE A 160 -10.51 23.48 -13.04
C ILE A 160 -9.57 24.04 -11.97
N ALA A 161 -8.34 24.45 -12.32
CA ALA A 161 -7.39 24.97 -11.32
C ALA A 161 -7.90 26.17 -10.50
N THR A 162 -8.49 27.17 -11.17
CA THR A 162 -9.04 28.35 -10.48
C THR A 162 -10.24 27.96 -9.61
N GLU A 163 -11.09 27.06 -10.12
CA GLU A 163 -12.26 26.56 -9.41
C GLU A 163 -11.87 25.83 -8.12
N LEU A 164 -10.88 24.94 -8.20
CA LEU A 164 -10.32 24.22 -7.05
C LEU A 164 -9.69 25.18 -6.03
N ALA A 165 -8.91 26.16 -6.52
CA ALA A 165 -8.27 27.14 -5.65
C ALA A 165 -9.29 28.00 -4.88
N THR A 166 -10.39 28.39 -5.54
CA THR A 166 -11.50 29.09 -4.88
C THR A 166 -12.23 28.19 -3.89
N ALA A 167 -12.49 26.94 -4.23
CA ALA A 167 -13.23 26.01 -3.36
C ALA A 167 -12.47 25.68 -2.06
N TYR A 168 -11.13 25.60 -2.12
CA TYR A 168 -10.31 25.11 -1.00
C TYR A 168 -9.34 26.14 -0.42
N GLY A 169 -9.29 27.36 -0.96
CA GLY A 169 -8.43 28.45 -0.47
C GLY A 169 -6.93 28.19 -0.64
N THR A 170 -6.53 27.21 -1.46
CA THR A 170 -5.13 26.87 -1.73
C THR A 170 -4.96 26.39 -3.17
N ARG A 171 -3.78 26.63 -3.76
CA ARG A 171 -3.41 26.04 -5.05
C ARG A 171 -2.78 24.65 -4.92
N ASP A 172 -2.50 24.19 -3.71
CA ASP A 172 -1.94 22.86 -3.49
C ASP A 172 -2.91 21.78 -3.96
N ILE A 173 -2.34 20.68 -4.45
CA ILE A 173 -3.07 19.50 -4.88
C ILE A 173 -3.31 18.59 -3.68
N TYR A 174 -4.57 18.21 -3.45
CA TYR A 174 -4.96 17.24 -2.43
C TYR A 174 -5.23 15.89 -3.09
N GLY A 175 -4.15 15.17 -3.41
CA GLY A 175 -4.17 13.81 -3.93
C GLY A 175 -2.85 13.11 -3.63
N MET A 176 -2.86 11.77 -3.55
CA MET A 176 -1.68 11.02 -3.15
C MET A 176 -0.61 11.06 -4.24
N HIS A 177 0.67 11.18 -3.85
CA HIS A 177 1.75 10.69 -4.71
C HIS A 177 1.69 9.16 -4.78
N TRP A 178 2.12 8.55 -5.88
CA TRP A 178 1.94 7.12 -6.06
C TRP A 178 2.98 6.25 -5.34
N LEU A 179 4.22 6.71 -5.12
CA LEU A 179 5.32 5.89 -4.60
C LEU A 179 6.13 6.61 -3.52
N THR A 180 6.43 5.92 -2.41
CA THR A 180 7.36 6.41 -1.39
C THR A 180 8.28 5.30 -0.92
N ASP A 181 9.52 5.67 -0.62
CA ASP A 181 10.51 4.81 0.04
C ASP A 181 10.35 4.98 1.55
N VAL A 182 9.74 3.98 2.20
CA VAL A 182 9.28 4.08 3.59
C VAL A 182 10.43 4.10 4.58
N ASP A 183 11.48 3.32 4.30
CA ASP A 183 12.65 3.18 5.18
C ASP A 183 13.83 4.06 4.76
N ASN A 184 13.65 4.88 3.71
CA ASN A 184 14.73 5.62 3.06
C ASN A 184 15.87 4.66 2.61
N TRP A 185 15.50 3.49 2.10
CA TRP A 185 16.40 2.47 1.61
C TRP A 185 17.29 2.99 0.47
N TYR A 186 16.72 3.78 -0.44
CA TYR A 186 17.46 4.47 -1.49
C TYR A 186 18.40 5.54 -0.95
N GLY A 187 18.03 6.20 0.15
CA GLY A 187 18.84 7.23 0.81
C GLY A 187 18.61 8.64 0.29
N TYR A 188 17.54 8.89 -0.47
CA TYR A 188 17.22 10.22 -0.99
C TYR A 188 16.67 11.17 0.07
N GLY A 189 15.94 10.64 1.05
CA GLY A 189 15.25 11.43 2.05
C GLY A 189 14.23 12.42 1.47
N ARG A 190 13.86 13.45 2.25
CA ARG A 190 12.87 14.47 1.81
C ARG A 190 13.60 15.68 1.26
N CYS A 191 13.30 16.03 0.01
CA CYS A 191 14.01 17.10 -0.72
C CYS A 191 15.53 17.01 -0.65
N GLY A 192 16.04 15.77 -0.70
CA GLY A 192 17.46 15.50 -0.75
C GLY A 192 18.21 15.76 0.54
N ASP A 193 17.57 15.71 1.71
CA ASP A 193 18.26 15.70 3.00
C ASP A 193 19.03 14.38 3.25
N GLY A 194 18.61 13.29 2.60
CA GLY A 194 19.22 11.97 2.70
C GLY A 194 18.82 11.16 3.94
N SER A 195 17.88 11.65 4.76
CA SER A 195 17.53 11.03 6.05
C SER A 195 16.04 10.96 6.36
N THR A 196 15.22 11.93 5.93
CA THR A 196 13.79 11.93 6.29
C THR A 196 13.02 10.81 5.60
N LYS A 197 12.13 10.16 6.36
CA LYS A 197 11.25 9.09 5.89
C LYS A 197 9.77 9.37 6.19
N PRO A 198 8.83 8.84 5.38
CA PRO A 198 9.05 8.27 4.05
C PRO A 198 9.60 9.29 3.05
N ALA A 199 10.44 8.84 2.13
CA ALA A 199 11.00 9.67 1.07
C ALA A 199 10.11 9.59 -0.19
N TYR A 200 9.73 10.75 -0.74
CA TYR A 200 9.01 10.79 -2.02
C TYR A 200 9.97 10.48 -3.18
N ILE A 201 9.69 9.41 -3.91
CA ILE A 201 10.52 8.92 -5.01
C ILE A 201 9.65 8.60 -6.23
N ASN A 202 10.27 8.46 -7.39
CA ASN A 202 9.60 7.98 -8.58
C ASN A 202 10.55 7.10 -9.41
N THR A 203 9.98 6.33 -10.34
CA THR A 203 10.69 5.38 -11.19
C THR A 203 10.34 5.60 -12.66
N PHE A 204 9.17 5.17 -13.09
CA PHE A 204 8.72 5.19 -14.49
C PHE A 204 8.66 6.61 -15.08
N GLN A 205 9.40 6.84 -16.16
CA GLN A 205 9.47 8.11 -16.91
C GLN A 205 9.74 7.93 -18.42
N ARG A 206 10.11 6.73 -18.89
CA ARG A 206 10.70 6.52 -20.22
C ARG A 206 9.92 5.58 -21.14
N GLY A 207 8.60 5.77 -21.14
CA GLY A 207 7.71 5.23 -22.18
C GLY A 207 7.30 3.77 -21.95
N PRO A 208 6.59 3.18 -22.92
CA PRO A 208 5.84 1.95 -22.72
C PRO A 208 6.70 0.69 -22.58
N GLN A 209 7.95 0.71 -23.05
CA GLN A 209 8.90 -0.40 -22.88
C GLN A 209 9.85 -0.19 -21.69
N GLU A 210 9.66 0.84 -20.85
CA GLU A 210 10.37 0.89 -19.57
C GLU A 210 9.63 0.02 -18.54
N SER A 211 10.04 -1.23 -18.41
CA SER A 211 9.58 -2.11 -17.35
C SER A 211 10.16 -1.68 -15.99
N VAL A 212 9.63 -2.26 -14.91
CA VAL A 212 10.13 -2.03 -13.53
C VAL A 212 11.63 -2.29 -13.40
N TRP A 213 12.16 -3.23 -14.20
CA TRP A 213 13.58 -3.63 -14.23
C TRP A 213 14.51 -2.59 -14.83
N GLU A 214 13.97 -1.65 -15.60
CA GLU A 214 14.78 -0.78 -16.46
C GLU A 214 14.85 0.64 -15.93
N THR A 215 14.09 0.93 -14.86
CA THR A 215 14.00 2.25 -14.24
C THR A 215 15.28 2.67 -13.51
N ILE A 216 15.46 3.99 -13.41
CA ILE A 216 16.47 4.64 -12.56
C ILE A 216 15.71 5.39 -11.45
N PRO A 217 15.58 4.83 -10.24
CA PRO A 217 14.83 5.43 -9.14
C PRO A 217 15.43 6.79 -8.76
N HIS A 218 14.58 7.78 -8.56
CA HIS A 218 15.00 9.17 -8.36
C HIS A 218 14.09 9.91 -7.38
N PRO A 219 14.59 10.95 -6.68
CA PRO A 219 13.76 11.71 -5.74
C PRO A 219 12.71 12.53 -6.48
N SER A 220 11.51 12.65 -5.92
CA SER A 220 10.43 13.50 -6.42
C SER A 220 10.76 15.00 -6.28
N CYS A 221 11.60 15.35 -5.30
CA CYS A 221 12.18 16.69 -5.14
C CYS A 221 13.66 16.67 -5.54
N GLU A 222 13.94 17.18 -6.73
CA GLU A 222 15.25 17.20 -7.38
C GLU A 222 16.05 18.44 -6.97
N THR A 223 17.14 18.21 -6.25
CA THR A 223 18.05 19.26 -5.73
C THR A 223 19.43 19.25 -6.37
N PHE A 224 19.66 18.34 -7.32
CA PHE A 224 20.95 18.05 -7.97
C PHE A 224 22.01 17.47 -7.04
N ARG A 225 21.61 17.02 -5.85
CA ARG A 225 22.52 16.37 -4.89
C ARG A 225 23.07 15.04 -5.41
N TRP A 226 22.26 14.29 -6.15
CA TRP A 226 22.61 13.02 -6.79
C TRP A 226 22.23 13.06 -8.28
N GLY A 227 22.49 11.97 -9.00
CA GLY A 227 22.29 11.91 -10.45
C GLY A 227 23.54 12.35 -11.20
N ARG A 228 23.37 13.10 -12.30
CA ARG A 228 24.45 13.44 -13.22
C ARG A 228 25.62 14.16 -12.54
N SER A 229 26.84 13.73 -12.84
CA SER A 229 28.06 14.40 -12.39
C SER A 229 28.09 15.87 -12.84
N GLY A 230 28.60 16.76 -11.98
CA GLY A 230 28.65 18.20 -12.22
C GLY A 230 27.56 19.02 -11.51
N GLY A 231 26.53 18.37 -10.92
CA GLY A 231 25.64 18.99 -9.93
C GLY A 231 24.67 20.06 -10.46
N THR A 232 24.40 20.07 -11.77
CA THR A 232 23.54 21.09 -12.41
C THR A 232 22.26 20.52 -13.05
N GLN A 233 22.11 19.19 -13.09
CA GLN A 233 21.01 18.55 -13.84
C GLN A 233 20.31 17.42 -13.07
N GLY A 234 20.97 16.85 -12.04
CA GLY A 234 20.46 15.71 -11.30
C GLY A 234 20.06 14.55 -12.22
N PHE A 235 18.88 13.98 -12.00
CA PHE A 235 18.30 12.93 -12.84
C PHE A 235 17.50 13.47 -14.03
N LEU A 236 17.15 14.77 -14.05
CA LEU A 236 16.21 15.34 -15.04
C LEU A 236 16.61 15.07 -16.49
N SER A 237 17.91 15.17 -16.78
CA SER A 237 18.48 14.97 -18.11
C SER A 237 18.45 13.52 -18.62
N LEU A 238 18.01 12.56 -17.80
CA LEU A 238 17.67 11.21 -18.25
C LEU A 238 16.28 11.16 -18.88
N PHE A 239 15.39 12.10 -18.51
CA PHE A 239 13.96 12.01 -18.80
C PHE A 239 13.52 13.09 -19.79
N ILE A 240 13.89 14.35 -19.55
CA ILE A 240 13.46 15.50 -20.35
C ILE A 240 14.68 16.27 -20.87
N GLY A 241 14.69 16.51 -22.18
CA GLY A 241 15.71 17.28 -22.89
C GLY A 241 15.35 18.75 -22.87
N ASP A 242 16.17 19.55 -22.21
CA ASP A 242 15.98 21.00 -22.09
C ASP A 242 17.32 21.74 -22.27
N GLN A 243 17.26 23.03 -22.59
CA GLN A 243 18.43 23.89 -22.74
C GLN A 243 19.12 24.19 -21.41
N SER A 244 18.34 24.19 -20.32
CA SER A 244 18.84 24.35 -18.95
C SER A 244 17.94 23.59 -17.97
N TYR A 245 18.46 23.31 -16.77
CA TYR A 245 17.76 22.54 -15.75
C TYR A 245 17.67 23.34 -14.46
N ALA A 246 16.49 23.34 -13.83
CA ALA A 246 16.26 23.96 -12.53
C ALA A 246 15.90 22.90 -11.48
N LYS A 247 16.32 23.16 -10.24
CA LYS A 247 15.87 22.39 -9.08
C LYS A 247 14.35 22.48 -8.99
N GLN A 248 13.70 21.35 -8.78
CA GLN A 248 12.25 21.25 -8.94
C GLN A 248 11.67 20.10 -8.12
N TRP A 249 10.38 20.17 -7.89
CA TRP A 249 9.60 19.09 -7.31
C TRP A 249 8.55 18.63 -8.32
N ARG A 250 8.23 17.34 -8.32
CA ARG A 250 7.10 16.79 -9.09
C ARG A 250 6.51 15.56 -8.42
N TYR A 251 5.21 15.43 -8.52
CA TYR A 251 4.45 14.30 -8.00
C TYR A 251 3.53 13.75 -9.09
N THR A 252 3.37 12.44 -9.07
CA THR A 252 2.47 11.70 -9.96
C THR A 252 1.43 10.99 -9.10
N ASN A 253 0.16 11.16 -9.41
CA ASN A 253 -0.95 10.45 -8.79
C ASN A 253 -1.23 9.14 -9.53
N ALA A 254 -1.71 8.13 -8.79
CA ALA A 254 -2.35 6.94 -9.34
C ALA A 254 -3.87 7.04 -9.12
N PRO A 255 -4.66 7.39 -10.15
CA PRO A 255 -6.08 7.72 -9.99
C PRO A 255 -6.93 6.58 -9.44
N ASP A 256 -6.59 5.33 -9.77
CA ASP A 256 -7.30 4.16 -9.26
C ASP A 256 -7.23 4.05 -7.72
N ALA A 257 -6.10 4.44 -7.12
CA ALA A 257 -5.88 4.43 -5.68
C ALA A 257 -6.68 5.52 -4.96
N ASP A 258 -6.66 6.76 -5.46
CA ASP A 258 -7.47 7.85 -4.90
C ASP A 258 -8.97 7.53 -5.01
N ALA A 259 -9.42 6.95 -6.13
CA ALA A 259 -10.81 6.48 -6.24
C ALA A 259 -11.13 5.32 -5.31
N ARG A 260 -10.20 4.39 -5.08
CA ARG A 260 -10.38 3.28 -4.11
C ARG A 260 -10.49 3.83 -2.68
N ALA A 261 -9.74 4.87 -2.32
CA ALA A 261 -9.88 5.54 -1.03
C ALA A 261 -11.26 6.19 -0.87
N ILE A 262 -11.78 6.83 -1.93
CA ILE A 262 -13.15 7.41 -1.94
C ILE A 262 -14.21 6.30 -1.82
N GLN A 263 -14.04 5.20 -2.53
CA GLN A 263 -14.89 4.01 -2.46
C GLN A 263 -14.93 3.41 -1.04
N ALA A 264 -13.77 3.31 -0.38
CA ALA A 264 -13.68 2.84 1.00
C ALA A 264 -14.47 3.76 1.97
N VAL A 265 -14.30 5.08 1.84
CA VAL A 265 -15.02 6.06 2.68
C VAL A 265 -16.51 6.10 2.38
N TYR A 266 -16.93 5.87 1.13
CA TYR A 266 -18.35 5.68 0.79
C TYR A 266 -18.97 4.56 1.62
N TRP A 267 -18.35 3.38 1.61
CA TRP A 267 -18.86 2.26 2.40
C TRP A 267 -18.77 2.50 3.91
N ALA A 268 -17.68 3.10 4.40
CA ALA A 268 -17.58 3.51 5.80
C ALA A 268 -18.75 4.43 6.20
N SER A 269 -19.12 5.40 5.36
CA SER A 269 -20.27 6.27 5.60
C SER A 269 -21.58 5.50 5.69
N VAL A 270 -21.81 4.57 4.76
CA VAL A 270 -23.02 3.72 4.75
C VAL A 270 -23.10 2.87 6.02
N TRP A 271 -22.01 2.19 6.38
CA TRP A 271 -21.98 1.28 7.53
C TRP A 271 -22.03 2.03 8.86
N ALA A 272 -21.28 3.13 9.02
CA ALA A 272 -21.32 3.95 10.22
C ALA A 272 -22.73 4.52 10.45
N LYS A 273 -23.41 5.00 9.40
CA LYS A 273 -24.81 5.46 9.51
C LYS A 273 -25.76 4.34 9.90
N ALA A 274 -25.60 3.14 9.35
CA ALA A 274 -26.41 1.97 9.73
C ALA A 274 -26.22 1.59 11.21
N GLN A 275 -25.05 1.86 11.78
CA GLN A 275 -24.76 1.69 13.20
C GLN A 275 -25.19 2.88 14.09
N GLY A 276 -25.77 3.94 13.52
CA GLY A 276 -26.05 5.19 14.26
C GLY A 276 -24.81 6.03 14.59
N ARG A 277 -23.65 5.70 14.00
CA ARG A 277 -22.32 6.30 14.23
C ARG A 277 -21.83 7.16 13.06
N GLY A 278 -22.72 7.62 12.19
CA GLY A 278 -22.36 8.38 10.98
C GLY A 278 -21.51 9.63 11.25
N ALA A 279 -21.62 10.23 12.44
CA ALA A 279 -20.80 11.36 12.86
C ALA A 279 -19.30 11.01 12.97
N ASP A 280 -18.95 9.76 13.28
CA ASP A 280 -17.56 9.33 13.50
C ASP A 280 -16.71 9.36 12.23
N VAL A 281 -17.35 9.33 11.06
CA VAL A 281 -16.69 9.33 9.74
C VAL A 281 -17.05 10.55 8.88
N ALA A 282 -17.89 11.46 9.39
CA ALA A 282 -18.42 12.58 8.61
C ALA A 282 -17.34 13.51 8.04
N ASP A 283 -16.26 13.74 8.79
CA ASP A 283 -15.14 14.57 8.30
C ASP A 283 -14.30 13.84 7.24
N LEU A 284 -14.19 12.51 7.30
CA LEU A 284 -13.54 11.73 6.26
C LEU A 284 -14.31 11.79 4.95
N VAL A 285 -15.65 11.80 5.01
CA VAL A 285 -16.49 11.98 3.83
C VAL A 285 -16.18 13.30 3.11
N LYS A 286 -16.02 14.40 3.85
CA LYS A 286 -15.63 15.70 3.28
C LYS A 286 -14.24 15.66 2.65
N LYS A 287 -13.29 14.98 3.28
CA LYS A 287 -11.91 14.81 2.75
C LYS A 287 -11.89 13.93 1.50
N ALA A 288 -12.68 12.86 1.46
CA ALA A 288 -12.86 12.03 0.27
C ALA A 288 -13.52 12.81 -0.88
N ALA A 289 -14.52 13.64 -0.59
CA ALA A 289 -15.12 14.53 -1.58
C ALA A 289 -14.11 15.54 -2.13
N ARG A 290 -13.22 16.08 -1.27
CA ARG A 290 -12.10 16.94 -1.69
C ARG A 290 -11.11 16.19 -2.59
N MET A 291 -10.67 15.00 -2.20
CA MET A 291 -9.80 14.15 -3.04
C MET A 291 -10.44 13.89 -4.41
N GLY A 292 -11.73 13.57 -4.43
CA GLY A 292 -12.50 13.40 -5.66
C GLY A 292 -12.58 14.66 -6.53
N ASP A 293 -12.50 15.86 -5.94
CA ASP A 293 -12.46 17.11 -6.70
C ASP A 293 -11.16 17.26 -7.50
N TYR A 294 -10.02 17.02 -6.85
CA TYR A 294 -8.69 17.07 -7.49
C TYR A 294 -8.47 15.89 -8.45
N LEU A 295 -9.04 14.73 -8.15
CA LEU A 295 -8.99 13.54 -9.00
C LEU A 295 -9.58 13.78 -10.41
N ARG A 296 -10.39 14.83 -10.60
CA ARG A 296 -10.83 15.27 -11.94
C ARG A 296 -9.68 15.59 -12.89
N TYR A 297 -8.47 15.88 -12.40
CA TYR A 297 -7.28 16.00 -13.27
C TYR A 297 -7.01 14.74 -14.09
N SER A 298 -7.36 13.55 -13.58
CA SER A 298 -7.27 12.30 -14.34
C SER A 298 -8.22 12.23 -15.54
N MET A 299 -9.22 13.12 -15.62
CA MET A 299 -10.20 13.15 -16.71
C MET A 299 -9.78 13.97 -17.92
N PHE A 300 -8.60 14.57 -17.90
CA PHE A 300 -8.09 15.40 -18.97
C PHE A 300 -7.01 14.69 -19.77
N ASP A 301 -6.94 15.01 -21.06
CA ASP A 301 -5.78 14.73 -21.89
C ASP A 301 -4.49 15.26 -21.24
N LYS A 302 -3.35 14.57 -21.45
CA LYS A 302 -2.05 14.90 -20.83
C LYS A 302 -1.69 16.37 -20.96
N TYR A 303 -1.86 16.95 -22.16
CA TYR A 303 -1.55 18.36 -22.41
C TYR A 303 -2.81 19.18 -22.71
N PHE A 304 -3.95 18.76 -22.16
CA PHE A 304 -5.26 19.40 -22.34
C PHE A 304 -5.65 19.58 -23.81
N LYS A 305 -5.14 18.72 -24.70
CA LYS A 305 -5.51 18.74 -26.12
C LYS A 305 -6.97 18.38 -26.30
N LYS A 306 -7.52 18.80 -27.44
CA LYS A 306 -8.88 18.42 -27.82
C LYS A 306 -9.00 16.89 -27.91
N ILE A 307 -10.06 16.34 -27.36
CA ILE A 307 -10.35 14.90 -27.42
C ILE A 307 -10.89 14.54 -28.81
N GLY A 308 -10.37 13.44 -29.34
CA GLY A 308 -10.86 12.79 -30.55
C GLY A 308 -10.16 13.27 -31.82
N ASN A 309 -9.63 12.32 -32.59
CA ASN A 309 -8.88 12.57 -33.84
C ASN A 309 -7.67 13.52 -33.64
N CYS A 310 -7.04 13.48 -32.47
CA CYS A 310 -5.89 14.31 -32.14
C CYS A 310 -4.60 13.72 -32.75
N VAL A 311 -4.27 14.17 -33.96
CA VAL A 311 -3.10 13.70 -34.72
C VAL A 311 -2.13 14.85 -35.02
N GLY A 312 -0.85 14.61 -34.75
CA GLY A 312 0.28 15.51 -34.75
C GLY A 312 0.29 16.46 -33.55
N ALA A 313 1.37 16.48 -32.76
CA ALA A 313 1.46 17.31 -31.55
C ALA A 313 1.27 18.82 -31.79
N GLN A 314 1.74 19.32 -32.93
CA GLN A 314 1.64 20.73 -33.33
C GLN A 314 0.32 21.04 -34.07
N THR A 315 -0.28 20.06 -34.73
CA THR A 315 -1.51 20.22 -35.54
C THR A 315 -2.78 19.89 -34.76
N CYS A 316 -2.71 19.01 -33.78
CA CYS A 316 -3.83 18.72 -32.89
C CYS A 316 -4.18 19.98 -32.09
N ALA A 317 -5.44 20.39 -32.20
CA ALA A 317 -5.94 21.60 -31.60
C ALA A 317 -5.78 21.59 -30.06
N ALA A 318 -5.34 22.74 -29.54
CA ALA A 318 -5.41 23.03 -28.12
C ALA A 318 -6.88 23.02 -27.65
N GLY A 319 -7.16 22.32 -26.56
CA GLY A 319 -8.49 22.30 -25.96
C GLY A 319 -8.82 23.62 -25.29
N THR A 320 -10.06 24.08 -25.44
CA THR A 320 -10.52 25.33 -24.83
C THR A 320 -10.93 25.14 -23.36
N GLY A 321 -11.29 23.92 -22.99
CA GLY A 321 -11.86 23.62 -21.67
C GLY A 321 -13.25 24.21 -21.46
N GLN A 322 -13.85 24.86 -22.45
CA GLN A 322 -15.19 25.43 -22.33
C GLN A 322 -16.24 24.32 -22.48
N PRO A 323 -17.26 24.27 -21.60
CA PRO A 323 -18.33 23.29 -21.73
C PRO A 323 -19.20 23.60 -22.96
N ASP A 324 -19.60 22.57 -23.68
CA ASP A 324 -20.63 22.65 -24.72
C ASP A 324 -22.04 22.83 -24.12
N ALA A 325 -23.07 22.84 -24.98
CA ALA A 325 -24.47 22.99 -24.56
C ALA A 325 -24.97 21.88 -23.62
N ASN A 326 -24.29 20.73 -23.60
CA ASN A 326 -24.58 19.59 -22.73
C ASN A 326 -23.62 19.52 -21.53
N GLY A 327 -22.75 20.53 -21.36
CA GLY A 327 -21.79 20.61 -20.27
C GLY A 327 -20.51 19.78 -20.48
N PHE A 328 -20.29 19.18 -21.65
CA PHE A 328 -19.06 18.43 -21.94
C PHE A 328 -17.93 19.36 -22.38
N ARG A 329 -16.73 19.20 -21.81
CA ARG A 329 -15.53 19.95 -22.18
C ARG A 329 -14.80 19.21 -23.29
N ASP A 330 -14.22 19.98 -24.21
CA ASP A 330 -13.56 19.46 -25.40
C ASP A 330 -12.20 18.81 -25.14
N ASN A 331 -11.64 18.95 -23.93
CA ASN A 331 -10.36 18.38 -23.51
C ASN A 331 -10.46 17.39 -22.35
N GLN A 332 -11.67 16.96 -21.99
CA GLN A 332 -11.92 15.94 -20.99
C GLN A 332 -12.36 14.62 -21.63
N THR A 333 -11.66 13.53 -21.32
CA THR A 333 -12.05 12.16 -21.65
C THR A 333 -13.24 11.70 -20.80
N TYR A 334 -13.40 12.28 -19.60
CA TYR A 334 -14.33 11.85 -18.55
C TYR A 334 -14.07 10.42 -18.04
N LEU A 335 -12.90 9.87 -18.32
CA LEU A 335 -12.42 8.60 -17.79
C LEU A 335 -11.34 8.86 -16.75
N MET A 336 -11.06 7.87 -15.92
CA MET A 336 -9.87 7.92 -15.07
C MET A 336 -8.68 7.42 -15.89
N SER A 337 -7.81 8.35 -16.31
CA SER A 337 -6.57 8.02 -17.02
C SER A 337 -5.51 7.42 -16.08
N TRP A 338 -4.38 6.99 -16.64
CA TRP A 338 -3.32 6.31 -15.89
C TRP A 338 -2.69 7.16 -14.78
N TYR A 339 -2.62 8.47 -14.99
CA TYR A 339 -2.06 9.40 -14.01
C TYR A 339 -2.59 10.82 -14.25
N TYR A 340 -2.45 11.64 -13.22
CA TYR A 340 -2.19 13.06 -13.42
C TYR A 340 -0.92 13.41 -12.63
N ALA A 341 -0.22 14.45 -13.06
CA ALA A 341 1.01 14.87 -12.40
C ALA A 341 1.10 16.39 -12.31
N TRP A 342 1.84 16.87 -11.32
CA TRP A 342 2.09 18.28 -11.11
C TRP A 342 3.49 18.51 -10.57
N GLY A 343 4.06 19.67 -10.86
CA GLY A 343 5.40 20.02 -10.42
C GLY A 343 5.68 21.50 -10.52
N GLY A 344 6.82 21.92 -10.00
CA GLY A 344 7.24 23.31 -10.03
C GLY A 344 8.71 23.48 -9.68
N ALA A 345 9.27 24.63 -10.04
CA ALA A 345 10.62 24.97 -9.62
C ALA A 345 10.64 25.11 -8.09
N THR A 346 11.65 24.54 -7.43
CA THR A 346 11.92 24.87 -6.01
C THR A 346 12.58 26.24 -5.92
N ASP A 347 13.35 26.62 -6.94
CA ASP A 347 13.95 27.95 -7.06
C ASP A 347 12.89 28.96 -7.50
N THR A 348 12.53 29.88 -6.60
CA THR A 348 11.52 30.90 -6.87
C THR A 348 11.94 31.88 -7.96
N SER A 349 13.23 31.98 -8.28
CA SER A 349 13.72 32.80 -9.40
C SER A 349 13.43 32.21 -10.78
N ALA A 350 13.21 30.89 -10.87
CA ALA A 350 12.80 30.24 -12.12
C ALA A 350 11.30 30.46 -12.41
N GLY A 351 10.47 30.57 -11.38
CA GLY A 351 9.12 31.16 -11.47
C GLY A 351 8.10 30.37 -12.30
N TRP A 352 8.10 29.04 -12.26
CA TRP A 352 7.16 28.19 -13.00
C TRP A 352 6.61 27.02 -12.18
N ALA A 353 5.40 26.58 -12.56
CA ALA A 353 4.79 25.32 -12.14
C ALA A 353 3.93 24.76 -13.29
N TRP A 354 3.69 23.45 -13.29
CA TRP A 354 2.97 22.75 -14.34
C TRP A 354 2.02 21.68 -13.78
N ARG A 355 1.03 21.31 -14.60
CA ARG A 355 0.10 20.20 -14.37
C ARG A 355 -0.19 19.50 -15.70
N ILE A 356 -0.35 18.18 -15.64
CA ILE A 356 -0.77 17.34 -16.77
C ILE A 356 -1.82 16.33 -16.28
N GLY A 357 -2.79 16.01 -17.15
CA GLY A 357 -3.60 14.81 -17.01
C GLY A 357 -2.86 13.59 -17.57
N SER A 358 -3.60 12.67 -18.20
CA SER A 358 -3.02 11.64 -19.06
C SER A 358 -3.97 11.30 -20.21
N SER A 359 -3.39 11.07 -21.39
CA SER A 359 -4.14 10.75 -22.59
C SER A 359 -4.51 9.25 -22.66
N HIS A 360 -3.94 8.42 -21.77
CA HIS A 360 -4.06 6.96 -21.80
C HIS A 360 -5.02 6.48 -20.72
N ASN A 361 -6.06 5.75 -21.12
CA ASN A 361 -7.14 5.32 -20.23
C ASN A 361 -7.23 3.81 -20.23
N HIS A 362 -7.04 3.19 -19.07
CA HIS A 362 -7.13 1.74 -18.90
C HIS A 362 -8.44 1.39 -18.19
N PHE A 363 -9.16 0.36 -18.65
CA PHE A 363 -10.43 -0.04 -18.02
C PHE A 363 -10.23 -0.43 -16.54
N GLY A 364 -9.06 -0.99 -16.21
CA GLY A 364 -8.63 -1.36 -14.85
C GLY A 364 -8.67 -0.22 -13.83
N TYR A 365 -8.59 1.03 -14.29
CA TYR A 365 -8.55 2.23 -13.43
C TYR A 365 -9.93 2.82 -13.14
N GLN A 366 -10.95 2.45 -13.92
CA GLN A 366 -12.27 3.06 -13.79
C GLN A 366 -12.93 2.65 -12.46
N ASN A 367 -13.75 3.53 -11.89
CA ASN A 367 -14.45 3.29 -10.63
C ASN A 367 -15.87 3.90 -10.65
N PRO A 368 -16.86 3.16 -11.19
CA PRO A 368 -18.24 3.65 -11.26
C PRO A 368 -18.87 3.92 -9.89
N LEU A 369 -18.46 3.19 -8.83
CA LEU A 369 -18.98 3.44 -7.49
C LEU A 369 -18.50 4.79 -6.95
N ALA A 370 -17.21 5.10 -7.07
CA ALA A 370 -16.69 6.41 -6.68
C ALA A 370 -17.30 7.55 -7.52
N ALA A 371 -17.42 7.36 -8.83
CA ALA A 371 -18.05 8.35 -9.71
C ALA A 371 -19.53 8.59 -9.36
N TRP A 372 -20.28 7.53 -9.03
CA TRP A 372 -21.66 7.64 -8.55
C TRP A 372 -21.75 8.32 -7.18
N ALA A 373 -20.84 8.00 -6.26
CA ALA A 373 -20.78 8.63 -4.94
C ALA A 373 -20.59 10.15 -5.08
N LEU A 374 -19.55 10.58 -5.81
CA LEU A 374 -19.17 12.00 -5.98
C LEU A 374 -20.17 12.81 -6.81
N SER A 375 -21.01 12.15 -7.61
CA SER A 375 -22.01 12.83 -8.44
C SER A 375 -23.40 12.89 -7.79
N THR A 376 -23.84 11.83 -7.12
CA THR A 376 -25.24 11.68 -6.70
C THR A 376 -25.43 11.72 -5.18
N GLN A 377 -24.44 11.31 -4.39
CA GLN A 377 -24.60 11.20 -2.95
C GLN A 377 -24.37 12.56 -2.30
N ALA A 378 -25.39 13.06 -1.58
CA ALA A 378 -25.39 14.43 -1.08
C ALA A 378 -24.15 14.78 -0.24
N ASP A 379 -23.74 13.86 0.64
CA ASP A 379 -22.59 14.07 1.53
C ASP A 379 -21.24 14.02 0.81
N PHE A 380 -21.18 13.39 -0.37
CA PHE A 380 -19.95 13.21 -1.16
C PHE A 380 -19.80 14.24 -2.28
N LYS A 381 -20.72 15.20 -2.41
CA LYS A 381 -20.60 16.26 -3.41
C LYS A 381 -19.31 17.06 -3.18
N PRO A 382 -18.40 17.14 -4.17
CA PRO A 382 -17.19 17.94 -4.04
C PRO A 382 -17.49 19.43 -3.89
N GLY A 383 -16.49 20.20 -3.44
CA GLY A 383 -16.67 21.61 -3.10
C GLY A 383 -16.76 22.52 -4.32
N SER A 384 -16.11 22.13 -5.42
CA SER A 384 -16.14 22.88 -6.67
C SER A 384 -17.51 22.80 -7.38
N PRO A 385 -18.06 23.93 -7.87
CA PRO A 385 -19.40 23.99 -8.46
C PRO A 385 -19.68 23.01 -9.61
N THR A 386 -18.69 22.72 -10.46
CA THR A 386 -18.86 21.85 -11.63
C THR A 386 -18.54 20.37 -11.36
N ALA A 387 -17.89 20.07 -10.24
CA ALA A 387 -17.28 18.77 -10.00
C ALA A 387 -18.29 17.60 -9.94
N ALA A 388 -19.40 17.76 -9.21
CA ALA A 388 -20.43 16.72 -9.15
C ALA A 388 -21.05 16.44 -10.54
N GLY A 389 -21.18 17.47 -11.37
CA GLY A 389 -21.63 17.34 -12.76
C GLY A 389 -20.62 16.61 -13.64
N ASP A 390 -19.32 16.89 -13.48
CA ASP A 390 -18.24 16.19 -14.19
C ASP A 390 -18.17 14.70 -13.79
N TRP A 391 -18.33 14.39 -12.49
CA TRP A 391 -18.41 13.00 -12.02
C TRP A 391 -19.66 12.27 -12.54
N GLY A 392 -20.79 12.96 -12.72
CA GLY A 392 -21.98 12.38 -13.32
C GLY A 392 -21.75 12.00 -14.79
N LYS A 393 -21.06 12.86 -15.54
CA LYS A 393 -20.63 12.57 -16.92
C LYS A 393 -19.59 11.45 -16.94
N SER A 394 -18.67 11.42 -15.97
CA SER A 394 -17.68 10.37 -15.84
C SER A 394 -18.32 9.00 -15.58
N LEU A 395 -19.30 8.90 -14.67
CA LEU A 395 -20.04 7.66 -14.45
C LEU A 395 -20.64 7.11 -15.75
N ALA A 396 -21.34 7.96 -16.51
CA ALA A 396 -21.94 7.56 -17.77
C ALA A 396 -20.87 7.10 -18.78
N ARG A 397 -19.79 7.87 -18.92
CA ARG A 397 -18.68 7.57 -19.84
C ARG A 397 -17.94 6.29 -19.48
N GLN A 398 -17.72 6.03 -18.19
CA GLN A 398 -17.08 4.80 -17.72
C GLN A 398 -17.91 3.57 -18.09
N LEU A 399 -19.23 3.57 -17.84
CA LEU A 399 -20.10 2.44 -18.19
C LEU A 399 -20.13 2.17 -19.71
N GLU A 400 -20.12 3.23 -20.52
CA GLU A 400 -19.98 3.12 -21.97
C GLU A 400 -18.62 2.53 -22.38
N PHE A 401 -17.55 2.93 -21.71
CA PHE A 401 -16.19 2.44 -21.96
C PHE A 401 -16.06 0.94 -21.65
N TYR A 402 -16.58 0.48 -20.50
CA TYR A 402 -16.67 -0.96 -20.20
C TYR A 402 -17.47 -1.71 -21.27
N ARG A 403 -18.62 -1.17 -21.70
CA ARG A 403 -19.46 -1.80 -22.72
C ARG A 403 -18.74 -1.89 -24.06
N TRP A 404 -18.04 -0.84 -24.45
CA TRP A 404 -17.26 -0.80 -25.67
C TRP A 404 -16.11 -1.80 -25.67
N LEU A 405 -15.43 -1.98 -24.54
CA LEU A 405 -14.28 -2.89 -24.40
C LEU A 405 -14.67 -4.34 -24.10
N GLN A 406 -15.94 -4.63 -23.85
CA GLN A 406 -16.36 -5.98 -23.53
C GLN A 406 -16.25 -6.88 -24.77
N SER A 407 -15.32 -7.84 -24.71
CA SER A 407 -15.05 -8.82 -25.75
C SER A 407 -16.25 -9.71 -26.07
N ALA A 408 -16.18 -10.42 -27.20
CA ALA A 408 -17.13 -11.45 -27.55
C ALA A 408 -17.21 -12.54 -26.46
N ASP A 409 -16.09 -12.90 -25.84
CA ASP A 409 -15.98 -13.91 -24.80
C ASP A 409 -16.55 -13.45 -23.44
N GLY A 410 -16.33 -12.19 -23.06
CA GLY A 410 -16.93 -11.57 -21.87
C GLY A 410 -15.98 -10.73 -21.02
N ALA A 411 -14.66 -10.93 -21.15
CA ALA A 411 -13.63 -10.10 -20.53
C ALA A 411 -13.61 -8.67 -21.11
N ILE A 412 -12.99 -7.74 -20.38
CA ILE A 412 -12.88 -6.33 -20.79
C ILE A 412 -11.48 -6.05 -21.34
N ALA A 413 -11.37 -5.54 -22.57
CA ALA A 413 -10.08 -5.19 -23.19
C ALA A 413 -9.46 -3.92 -22.58
N GLY A 414 -8.21 -3.61 -22.98
CA GLY A 414 -7.33 -2.66 -22.28
C GLY A 414 -7.90 -1.26 -22.17
N GLY A 415 -8.02 -0.55 -23.29
CA GLY A 415 -8.57 0.80 -23.23
C GLY A 415 -8.45 1.63 -24.48
N ALA A 416 -8.19 2.92 -24.29
CA ALA A 416 -8.04 3.88 -25.38
C ALA A 416 -7.08 5.01 -25.03
N THR A 417 -6.51 5.59 -26.07
CA THR A 417 -5.64 6.76 -25.98
C THR A 417 -6.08 7.91 -26.89
N ASN A 418 -5.97 9.13 -26.38
CA ASN A 418 -6.06 10.35 -27.19
C ASN A 418 -4.72 10.75 -27.83
N SER A 419 -3.61 10.12 -27.41
CA SER A 419 -2.25 10.39 -27.86
C SER A 419 -1.61 9.09 -28.32
N TRP A 420 -1.86 8.69 -29.57
CA TRP A 420 -1.29 7.45 -30.11
C TRP A 420 0.24 7.49 -30.05
N GLY A 421 0.87 6.43 -29.54
CA GLY A 421 2.31 6.38 -29.27
C GLY A 421 2.81 7.39 -28.24
N GLY A 422 1.89 8.07 -27.52
CA GLY A 422 2.19 9.10 -26.53
C GLY A 422 2.79 10.38 -27.11
N ASN A 423 2.75 10.55 -28.43
CA ASN A 423 3.23 11.74 -29.13
C ASN A 423 2.19 12.35 -30.09
N TYR A 424 0.91 12.03 -29.88
CA TYR A 424 -0.19 12.36 -30.79
C TYR A 424 0.05 11.84 -32.21
N GLY A 425 0.64 10.65 -32.36
CA GLY A 425 0.88 10.01 -33.64
C GLY A 425 -0.43 9.67 -34.39
N ALA A 426 -0.29 9.25 -35.65
CA ALA A 426 -1.42 8.70 -36.39
C ALA A 426 -1.62 7.23 -35.99
N PRO A 427 -2.80 6.82 -35.50
CA PRO A 427 -3.10 5.41 -35.30
C PRO A 427 -3.19 4.69 -36.66
N PRO A 428 -2.98 3.36 -36.70
CA PRO A 428 -3.18 2.55 -37.90
C PRO A 428 -4.55 2.78 -38.55
N ALA A 429 -4.61 2.66 -39.88
CA ALA A 429 -5.87 2.81 -40.61
C ALA A 429 -6.86 1.71 -40.17
N GLY A 430 -8.08 2.12 -39.81
CA GLY A 430 -9.13 1.20 -39.35
C GLY A 430 -9.10 0.88 -37.86
N THR A 431 -8.23 1.52 -37.06
CA THR A 431 -8.27 1.43 -35.60
C THR A 431 -9.63 1.90 -35.07
N ALA A 432 -10.28 1.07 -34.26
CA ALA A 432 -11.55 1.37 -33.62
C ALA A 432 -11.40 2.56 -32.67
N THR A 433 -12.46 3.37 -32.54
CA THR A 433 -12.42 4.56 -31.68
C THR A 433 -13.55 4.62 -30.65
N PHE A 434 -13.27 5.26 -29.52
CA PHE A 434 -14.24 5.61 -28.48
C PHE A 434 -14.24 7.11 -28.28
N TYR A 435 -15.31 7.78 -28.74
CA TYR A 435 -15.36 9.25 -28.78
C TYR A 435 -14.14 9.87 -29.49
N GLY A 436 -13.61 9.18 -30.51
CA GLY A 436 -12.44 9.59 -31.30
C GLY A 436 -11.08 9.25 -30.67
N MET A 437 -11.03 8.70 -29.45
CA MET A 437 -9.79 8.12 -28.88
C MET A 437 -9.55 6.74 -29.50
N ALA A 438 -8.31 6.43 -29.86
CA ALA A 438 -7.94 5.18 -30.52
C ALA A 438 -7.92 4.02 -29.52
N TYR A 439 -8.46 2.86 -29.90
CA TYR A 439 -8.34 1.61 -29.15
C TYR A 439 -6.87 1.25 -28.93
N ASP A 440 -6.55 0.93 -27.69
CA ASP A 440 -5.24 0.46 -27.27
C ASP A 440 -5.43 -0.83 -26.47
N GLU A 441 -4.78 -1.90 -26.93
CA GLU A 441 -4.86 -3.22 -26.29
C GLU A 441 -4.15 -3.22 -24.93
N ASN A 442 -3.02 -2.51 -24.83
CA ASN A 442 -2.17 -2.45 -23.65
C ASN A 442 -1.83 -0.99 -23.32
N PRO A 443 -2.81 -0.19 -22.84
CA PRO A 443 -2.56 1.20 -22.49
C PRO A 443 -1.34 1.37 -21.57
N VAL A 444 -0.46 2.32 -21.92
CA VAL A 444 0.72 2.75 -21.15
C VAL A 444 1.91 1.79 -21.15
N TYR A 445 1.77 0.52 -20.78
CA TYR A 445 2.92 -0.39 -20.62
C TYR A 445 2.82 -1.62 -21.52
N HIS A 446 3.95 -1.98 -22.13
CA HIS A 446 4.11 -3.08 -23.08
C HIS A 446 5.13 -4.14 -22.63
N ASP A 447 5.86 -3.93 -21.52
CA ASP A 447 6.74 -4.93 -20.89
C ASP A 447 6.46 -5.09 -19.38
N PRO A 448 5.54 -6.02 -19.01
CA PRO A 448 4.60 -6.74 -19.88
C PRO A 448 3.46 -5.83 -20.36
N GLY A 449 2.63 -6.33 -21.28
CA GLY A 449 1.40 -5.65 -21.69
C GLY A 449 0.47 -5.39 -20.51
N SER A 450 0.06 -4.15 -20.30
CA SER A 450 -0.69 -3.71 -19.10
C SER A 450 -2.04 -4.42 -18.90
N ASN A 451 -2.65 -4.94 -19.98
CA ASN A 451 -3.91 -5.66 -19.93
C ASN A 451 -3.75 -7.18 -20.09
N GLU A 452 -2.51 -7.68 -20.02
CA GLU A 452 -2.29 -9.12 -19.94
C GLU A 452 -2.57 -9.64 -18.52
N TRP A 453 -2.58 -8.80 -17.50
CA TRP A 453 -2.82 -9.23 -16.12
C TRP A 453 -4.30 -9.31 -15.76
N PHE A 454 -4.77 -10.51 -15.38
CA PHE A 454 -6.16 -10.74 -14.95
C PHE A 454 -6.57 -9.93 -13.71
N GLY A 455 -5.61 -9.49 -12.89
CA GLY A 455 -5.87 -8.59 -11.75
C GLY A 455 -6.65 -7.33 -12.11
N MET A 456 -6.37 -6.75 -13.29
CA MET A 456 -7.13 -5.61 -13.80
C MET A 456 -8.61 -5.92 -14.00
N GLN A 457 -8.94 -7.15 -14.40
CA GLN A 457 -10.33 -7.58 -14.57
C GLN A 457 -11.06 -7.55 -13.24
N VAL A 458 -10.51 -8.21 -12.23
CA VAL A 458 -11.20 -8.42 -10.95
C VAL A 458 -11.26 -7.15 -10.13
N TRP A 459 -10.21 -6.33 -10.09
CA TRP A 459 -10.25 -5.04 -9.39
C TRP A 459 -11.30 -4.10 -9.95
N SER A 460 -11.36 -4.01 -11.28
CA SER A 460 -12.24 -3.09 -11.96
C SER A 460 -13.70 -3.57 -11.93
N MET A 461 -13.93 -4.85 -12.23
CA MET A 461 -15.28 -5.42 -12.21
C MET A 461 -15.84 -5.58 -10.79
N GLN A 462 -15.00 -5.68 -9.76
CA GLN A 462 -15.43 -5.55 -8.37
C GLN A 462 -16.12 -4.19 -8.11
N ARG A 463 -15.56 -3.09 -8.62
CA ARG A 463 -16.15 -1.74 -8.50
C ARG A 463 -17.47 -1.63 -9.26
N VAL A 464 -17.58 -2.27 -10.43
CA VAL A 464 -18.84 -2.38 -11.20
C VAL A 464 -19.89 -3.18 -10.42
N ALA A 465 -19.50 -4.29 -9.78
CA ALA A 465 -20.38 -5.12 -8.96
C ALA A 465 -20.90 -4.37 -7.72
N GLU A 466 -20.04 -3.62 -7.04
CA GLU A 466 -20.45 -2.78 -5.92
C GLU A 466 -21.38 -1.65 -6.35
N TYR A 467 -21.09 -0.98 -7.47
CA TYR A 467 -21.99 0.01 -8.05
C TYR A 467 -23.34 -0.59 -8.41
N TYR A 468 -23.37 -1.76 -9.05
CA TYR A 468 -24.62 -2.48 -9.35
C TYR A 468 -25.40 -2.81 -8.07
N ARG A 469 -24.72 -3.29 -7.04
CA ARG A 469 -25.35 -3.58 -5.74
C ARG A 469 -25.97 -2.33 -5.11
N ALA A 470 -25.24 -1.23 -5.10
CA ALA A 470 -25.66 0.04 -4.49
C ALA A 470 -26.80 0.72 -5.27
N SER A 471 -26.72 0.75 -6.60
CA SER A 471 -27.63 1.53 -7.46
C SER A 471 -28.75 0.71 -8.11
N GLY A 472 -28.52 -0.58 -8.36
CA GLY A 472 -29.37 -1.41 -9.22
C GLY A 472 -29.28 -1.10 -10.71
N ASP A 473 -28.24 -0.39 -11.16
CA ASP A 473 -28.09 0.03 -12.56
C ASP A 473 -28.08 -1.16 -13.54
N ALA A 474 -28.95 -1.10 -14.54
CA ALA A 474 -29.16 -2.18 -15.50
C ALA A 474 -27.99 -2.34 -16.48
N LYS A 475 -27.24 -1.27 -16.78
CA LYS A 475 -26.07 -1.36 -17.67
C LYS A 475 -24.94 -2.09 -16.94
N ALA A 476 -24.68 -1.75 -15.68
CA ALA A 476 -23.73 -2.46 -14.83
C ALA A 476 -24.11 -3.95 -14.71
N LYS A 477 -25.40 -4.27 -14.50
CA LYS A 477 -25.87 -5.66 -14.50
C LYS A 477 -25.53 -6.38 -15.79
N SER A 478 -25.84 -5.79 -16.95
CA SER A 478 -25.60 -6.42 -18.25
C SER A 478 -24.11 -6.69 -18.50
N LEU A 479 -23.23 -5.79 -18.05
CA LEU A 479 -21.78 -6.00 -18.12
C LEU A 479 -21.36 -7.19 -17.25
N LEU A 480 -21.81 -7.21 -16.00
CA LEU A 480 -21.48 -8.25 -15.03
C LEU A 480 -22.03 -9.62 -15.42
N ASP A 481 -23.26 -9.70 -15.93
CA ASP A 481 -23.87 -10.98 -16.34
C ASP A 481 -22.97 -11.72 -17.34
N LYS A 482 -22.43 -11.01 -18.33
CA LYS A 482 -21.53 -11.59 -19.33
C LYS A 482 -20.13 -11.85 -18.78
N TRP A 483 -19.58 -10.91 -18.00
CA TRP A 483 -18.24 -11.05 -17.44
C TRP A 483 -18.14 -12.18 -16.41
N VAL A 484 -19.10 -12.26 -15.48
CA VAL A 484 -19.14 -13.31 -14.44
C VAL A 484 -19.29 -14.69 -15.08
N ALA A 485 -20.16 -14.84 -16.09
CA ALA A 485 -20.29 -16.09 -16.82
C ALA A 485 -18.96 -16.54 -17.43
N TRP A 486 -18.21 -15.63 -18.07
CA TRP A 486 -16.90 -15.91 -18.63
C TRP A 486 -15.86 -16.25 -17.55
N ALA A 487 -15.66 -15.37 -16.56
CA ALA A 487 -14.62 -15.52 -15.55
C ALA A 487 -14.82 -16.80 -14.74
N SER A 488 -16.05 -17.09 -14.31
CA SER A 488 -16.38 -18.33 -13.59
C SER A 488 -16.12 -19.58 -14.43
N ALA A 489 -16.39 -19.55 -15.74
CA ALA A 489 -16.08 -20.67 -16.63
C ALA A 489 -14.57 -20.90 -16.84
N GLN A 490 -13.74 -19.89 -16.58
CA GLN A 490 -12.29 -20.00 -16.66
C GLN A 490 -11.64 -20.44 -15.34
N THR A 491 -12.41 -20.51 -14.25
CA THR A 491 -11.93 -20.92 -12.92
C THR A 491 -12.01 -22.43 -12.73
N LEU A 492 -10.94 -23.00 -12.18
CA LEU A 492 -10.86 -24.42 -11.83
C LEU A 492 -10.94 -24.58 -10.31
N LEU A 493 -11.84 -25.46 -9.86
CA LEU A 493 -11.89 -25.95 -8.49
C LEU A 493 -11.41 -27.40 -8.51
N ASN A 494 -10.19 -27.65 -8.03
CA ASN A 494 -9.54 -28.94 -8.16
C ASN A 494 -10.04 -29.94 -7.10
N ALA A 495 -10.04 -31.23 -7.42
CA ALA A 495 -10.50 -32.27 -6.49
C ALA A 495 -9.66 -32.38 -5.21
N ASP A 496 -8.40 -31.94 -5.26
CA ASP A 496 -7.48 -31.93 -4.11
C ASP A 496 -7.75 -30.79 -3.11
N GLY A 497 -8.72 -29.91 -3.40
CA GLY A 497 -9.06 -28.74 -2.60
C GLY A 497 -8.35 -27.45 -3.02
N SER A 498 -7.40 -27.48 -3.97
CA SER A 498 -6.83 -26.25 -4.55
C SER A 498 -7.78 -25.60 -5.56
N TYR A 499 -7.40 -24.44 -6.07
CA TYR A 499 -8.11 -23.75 -7.16
C TYR A 499 -7.11 -23.18 -8.16
N ALA A 500 -7.58 -22.74 -9.33
CA ALA A 500 -6.78 -21.97 -10.26
C ALA A 500 -7.68 -20.99 -11.02
N ILE A 501 -7.37 -19.70 -10.93
CA ILE A 501 -8.06 -18.61 -11.66
C ILE A 501 -7.19 -18.14 -12.83
N PRO A 502 -7.74 -17.44 -13.83
CA PRO A 502 -6.92 -16.85 -14.89
C PRO A 502 -5.80 -15.97 -14.33
N SER A 503 -4.64 -15.97 -15.00
CA SER A 503 -3.49 -15.14 -14.64
C SER A 503 -3.13 -14.22 -15.80
N THR A 504 -2.57 -14.78 -16.86
CA THR A 504 -2.19 -14.05 -18.07
C THR A 504 -3.26 -14.20 -19.15
N LEU A 505 -3.66 -13.06 -19.70
CA LEU A 505 -4.62 -12.92 -20.79
C LEU A 505 -3.88 -12.54 -22.07
N LYS A 506 -4.33 -13.09 -23.19
CA LYS A 506 -3.89 -12.69 -24.53
C LYS A 506 -5.09 -12.23 -25.35
N TRP A 507 -4.91 -11.15 -26.09
CA TRP A 507 -5.97 -10.46 -26.80
C TRP A 507 -5.77 -10.58 -28.31
N SER A 508 -6.86 -10.48 -29.06
CA SER A 508 -6.81 -10.38 -30.51
C SER A 508 -8.04 -9.65 -31.06
N GLY A 509 -7.85 -9.00 -32.21
CA GLY A 509 -8.87 -8.17 -32.85
C GLY A 509 -9.04 -6.82 -32.15
N GLN A 510 -10.19 -6.19 -32.36
CA GLN A 510 -10.52 -4.88 -31.80
C GLN A 510 -12.04 -4.78 -31.58
N PRO A 511 -12.51 -3.91 -30.68
CA PRO A 511 -13.94 -3.61 -30.60
C PRO A 511 -14.45 -2.96 -31.88
N ASP A 512 -15.77 -2.92 -32.07
CA ASP A 512 -16.37 -2.07 -33.08
C ASP A 512 -16.16 -0.59 -32.66
N THR A 513 -16.06 0.35 -33.62
CA THR A 513 -16.05 1.78 -33.27
C THR A 513 -17.32 2.15 -32.49
N TRP A 514 -17.14 2.84 -31.36
CA TRP A 514 -18.22 3.17 -30.46
C TRP A 514 -19.26 4.08 -31.12
N ASN A 515 -20.52 3.66 -31.03
CA ASN A 515 -21.67 4.47 -31.37
C ASN A 515 -22.66 4.38 -30.20
N PRO A 516 -22.86 5.46 -29.41
CA PRO A 516 -23.74 5.41 -28.25
C PRO A 516 -25.22 5.16 -28.61
N ALA A 517 -25.65 5.49 -29.84
CA ALA A 517 -27.00 5.23 -30.31
C ALA A 517 -27.23 3.79 -30.80
N ALA A 518 -26.15 3.11 -31.23
CA ALA A 518 -26.18 1.73 -31.69
C ALA A 518 -24.86 1.03 -31.36
N PRO A 519 -24.63 0.63 -30.08
CA PRO A 519 -23.39 -0.01 -29.67
C PRO A 519 -23.11 -1.30 -30.45
N GLY A 520 -21.86 -1.47 -30.87
CA GLY A 520 -21.41 -2.67 -31.58
C GLY A 520 -21.52 -3.96 -30.77
N ALA A 521 -21.37 -5.09 -31.46
CA ALA A 521 -21.41 -6.42 -30.87
C ALA A 521 -20.02 -6.93 -30.44
N ASN A 522 -18.95 -6.31 -30.94
CA ASN A 522 -17.55 -6.68 -30.69
C ASN A 522 -17.24 -8.13 -31.06
N ALA A 523 -17.83 -8.64 -32.15
CA ALA A 523 -17.72 -10.05 -32.54
C ALA A 523 -16.26 -10.49 -32.82
N ASN A 524 -15.40 -9.55 -33.20
CA ASN A 524 -13.99 -9.79 -33.53
C ASN A 524 -13.02 -9.55 -32.37
N LEU A 525 -13.46 -8.98 -31.24
CA LEU A 525 -12.61 -8.76 -30.07
C LEU A 525 -12.63 -10.02 -29.20
N ARG A 526 -11.50 -10.71 -29.10
CA ARG A 526 -11.37 -12.00 -28.41
C ARG A 526 -10.32 -11.96 -27.30
N VAL A 527 -10.51 -12.82 -26.30
CA VAL A 527 -9.51 -13.07 -25.24
C VAL A 527 -9.25 -14.57 -25.08
N THR A 528 -8.01 -14.93 -24.78
CA THR A 528 -7.61 -16.29 -24.38
C THR A 528 -6.88 -16.23 -23.04
N VAL A 529 -7.17 -17.19 -22.16
CA VAL A 529 -6.43 -17.39 -20.91
C VAL A 529 -5.18 -18.21 -21.21
N ALA A 530 -4.00 -17.59 -21.15
CA ALA A 530 -2.73 -18.24 -21.44
C ALA A 530 -2.28 -19.17 -20.32
N ASP A 531 -2.45 -18.73 -19.08
CA ASP A 531 -2.14 -19.51 -17.89
C ASP A 531 -3.08 -19.16 -16.71
N ARG A 532 -2.89 -19.85 -15.60
CA ARG A 532 -3.70 -19.71 -14.38
C ARG A 532 -2.81 -19.60 -13.17
N THR A 533 -3.31 -18.93 -12.14
CA THR A 533 -2.64 -18.69 -10.87
C THR A 533 -3.54 -19.08 -9.69
N THR A 534 -2.90 -19.25 -8.54
CA THR A 534 -3.53 -19.34 -7.23
C THR A 534 -3.38 -18.02 -6.44
N ASP A 535 -2.94 -16.93 -7.08
CA ASP A 535 -2.68 -15.63 -6.43
C ASP A 535 -3.81 -15.22 -5.49
N ILE A 536 -3.45 -14.96 -4.22
CA ILE A 536 -4.41 -14.71 -3.14
C ILE A 536 -5.15 -13.40 -3.35
N GLY A 537 -4.44 -12.34 -3.75
CA GLY A 537 -5.03 -11.01 -3.90
C GLY A 537 -6.05 -10.96 -5.04
N THR A 538 -5.68 -11.48 -6.20
CA THR A 538 -6.55 -11.57 -7.39
C THR A 538 -7.75 -12.48 -7.12
N THR A 539 -7.54 -13.58 -6.39
CA THR A 539 -8.64 -14.48 -5.98
C THR A 539 -9.60 -13.80 -5.00
N ALA A 540 -9.08 -13.05 -4.03
CA ALA A 540 -9.89 -12.29 -3.10
C ALA A 540 -10.76 -11.25 -3.83
N ALA A 541 -10.15 -10.44 -4.71
CA ALA A 541 -10.87 -9.49 -5.55
C ALA A 541 -11.96 -10.17 -6.37
N PHE A 542 -11.66 -11.34 -6.97
CA PHE A 542 -12.64 -12.09 -7.75
C PHE A 542 -13.82 -12.58 -6.89
N ALA A 543 -13.54 -13.16 -5.73
CA ALA A 543 -14.56 -13.58 -4.78
C ALA A 543 -15.45 -12.39 -4.36
N ARG A 544 -14.85 -11.22 -4.10
CA ARG A 544 -15.61 -9.99 -3.80
C ARG A 544 -16.49 -9.56 -4.97
N THR A 545 -16.00 -9.60 -6.21
CA THR A 545 -16.84 -9.33 -7.41
C THR A 545 -18.07 -10.25 -7.43
N LEU A 546 -17.85 -11.55 -7.22
CA LEU A 546 -18.91 -12.56 -7.23
C LEU A 546 -19.92 -12.33 -6.09
N ILE A 547 -19.46 -12.00 -4.88
CA ILE A 547 -20.32 -11.70 -3.71
C ILE A 547 -21.23 -10.51 -4.01
N HIS A 548 -20.66 -9.37 -4.42
CA HIS A 548 -21.46 -8.16 -4.67
C HIS A 548 -22.43 -8.34 -5.84
N TYR A 549 -22.02 -9.05 -6.89
CA TYR A 549 -22.89 -9.38 -8.02
C TYR A 549 -24.03 -10.34 -7.61
N ALA A 550 -23.72 -11.43 -6.91
CA ALA A 550 -24.70 -12.44 -6.50
C ALA A 550 -25.74 -11.84 -5.55
N ALA A 551 -25.33 -10.98 -4.63
CA ALA A 551 -26.20 -10.30 -3.68
C ALA A 551 -27.35 -9.53 -4.34
N LYS A 552 -27.08 -8.89 -5.48
CA LYS A 552 -28.06 -8.07 -6.18
C LYS A 552 -28.80 -8.82 -7.29
N SER A 553 -28.12 -9.76 -7.96
CA SER A 553 -28.69 -10.55 -9.05
C SER A 553 -29.46 -11.79 -8.60
N GLY A 554 -29.19 -12.30 -7.40
CA GLY A 554 -29.67 -13.61 -6.93
C GLY A 554 -28.93 -14.80 -7.55
N ASN A 555 -27.77 -14.60 -8.18
CA ASN A 555 -27.03 -15.67 -8.84
C ASN A 555 -26.38 -16.64 -7.84
N ALA A 556 -27.04 -17.78 -7.62
CA ALA A 556 -26.59 -18.79 -6.67
C ALA A 556 -25.24 -19.45 -7.03
N ALA A 557 -24.94 -19.60 -8.34
CA ALA A 557 -23.68 -20.21 -8.78
C ALA A 557 -22.48 -19.29 -8.49
N ALA A 558 -22.62 -17.98 -8.73
CA ALA A 558 -21.61 -17.00 -8.38
C ALA A 558 -21.35 -16.97 -6.86
N ARG A 559 -22.41 -16.99 -6.04
CA ARG A 559 -22.29 -17.10 -4.58
C ARG A 559 -21.54 -18.35 -4.14
N ALA A 560 -21.90 -19.51 -4.69
CA ALA A 560 -21.26 -20.78 -4.35
C ALA A 560 -19.77 -20.79 -4.74
N LEU A 561 -19.42 -20.27 -5.92
CA LEU A 561 -18.03 -20.15 -6.35
C LEU A 561 -17.23 -19.22 -5.44
N ALA A 562 -17.79 -18.07 -5.04
CA ALA A 562 -17.12 -17.16 -4.12
C ALA A 562 -16.79 -17.85 -2.78
N LYS A 563 -17.76 -18.59 -2.23
CA LYS A 563 -17.57 -19.39 -1.00
C LYS A 563 -16.44 -20.41 -1.15
N GLU A 564 -16.45 -21.19 -2.24
CA GLU A 564 -15.42 -22.19 -2.52
C GLU A 564 -14.01 -21.58 -2.60
N LEU A 565 -13.85 -20.45 -3.29
CA LEU A 565 -12.56 -19.77 -3.38
C LEU A 565 -12.04 -19.34 -2.00
N LEU A 566 -12.91 -18.74 -1.18
CA LEU A 566 -12.56 -18.29 0.17
C LEU A 566 -12.25 -19.45 1.13
N ASP A 567 -13.07 -20.52 1.11
CA ASP A 567 -12.86 -21.70 1.96
C ASP A 567 -11.57 -22.44 1.63
N ARG A 568 -11.28 -22.59 0.33
CA ARG A 568 -10.04 -23.23 -0.13
C ARG A 568 -8.81 -22.39 0.21
N ALA A 569 -8.90 -21.07 0.03
CA ALA A 569 -7.83 -20.16 0.41
C ALA A 569 -7.53 -20.23 1.92
N TRP A 570 -8.59 -20.15 2.73
CA TRP A 570 -8.49 -20.23 4.19
C TRP A 570 -7.92 -21.57 4.68
N THR A 571 -8.36 -22.68 4.12
CA THR A 571 -8.00 -24.01 4.62
C THR A 571 -6.58 -24.44 4.22
N ARG A 572 -6.07 -23.95 3.09
CA ARG A 572 -4.81 -24.48 2.51
C ARG A 572 -3.61 -23.57 2.62
N TYR A 573 -3.82 -22.26 2.63
CA TYR A 573 -2.74 -21.30 2.35
C TYR A 573 -2.45 -20.36 3.51
N GLN A 574 -2.96 -20.66 4.71
CA GLN A 574 -2.62 -19.90 5.90
C GLN A 574 -1.19 -20.19 6.39
N ASP A 575 -0.53 -19.15 6.86
CA ASP A 575 0.67 -19.24 7.68
C ASP A 575 0.59 -18.29 8.89
N SER A 576 1.71 -18.07 9.58
CA SER A 576 1.76 -17.20 10.76
C SER A 576 1.54 -15.72 10.45
N LYS A 577 1.84 -15.26 9.23
CA LYS A 577 1.78 -13.84 8.83
C LYS A 577 0.52 -13.51 8.03
N GLY A 578 -0.13 -14.48 7.40
CA GLY A 578 -1.34 -14.24 6.63
C GLY A 578 -1.84 -15.46 5.88
N ILE A 579 -2.18 -15.24 4.60
CA ILE A 579 -2.54 -16.26 3.64
C ILE A 579 -1.66 -16.06 2.41
N ALA A 580 -0.71 -16.96 2.16
CA ALA A 580 0.25 -16.82 1.08
C ALA A 580 0.54 -18.17 0.41
N ILE A 581 0.98 -18.10 -0.85
CA ILE A 581 1.31 -19.28 -1.66
C ILE A 581 2.68 -19.05 -2.27
N ALA A 582 3.45 -20.13 -2.39
CA ALA A 582 4.69 -20.13 -3.15
C ALA A 582 4.42 -19.76 -4.62
N GLU A 583 5.07 -18.71 -5.11
CA GLU A 583 5.06 -18.29 -6.50
C GLU A 583 6.47 -18.37 -7.11
N LYS A 584 6.55 -18.63 -8.42
CA LYS A 584 7.80 -18.61 -9.17
C LYS A 584 8.01 -17.22 -9.77
N ARG A 585 9.22 -16.70 -9.59
CA ARG A 585 9.66 -15.40 -10.12
C ARG A 585 10.73 -15.59 -11.18
N THR A 586 10.35 -16.16 -12.32
CA THR A 586 11.31 -16.40 -13.41
C THR A 586 11.89 -15.11 -13.97
N ASP A 587 11.12 -14.03 -13.86
CA ASP A 587 11.49 -12.65 -14.17
C ASP A 587 12.65 -12.12 -13.32
N TYR A 588 12.99 -12.74 -12.17
CA TYR A 588 14.13 -12.32 -11.35
C TYR A 588 15.50 -12.58 -12.00
N LEU A 589 15.54 -13.29 -13.13
CA LEU A 589 16.74 -13.32 -13.96
C LEU A 589 17.09 -11.94 -14.55
N ARG A 590 16.18 -10.97 -14.49
CA ARG A 590 16.44 -9.59 -14.98
C ARG A 590 17.21 -8.71 -14.00
N PHE A 591 17.55 -9.20 -12.80
CA PHE A 591 18.29 -8.41 -11.79
C PHE A 591 19.65 -7.95 -12.31
N ASP A 592 20.33 -8.75 -13.13
CA ASP A 592 21.64 -8.45 -13.71
C ASP A 592 21.61 -8.25 -15.24
N ASP A 593 20.43 -7.97 -15.80
CA ASP A 593 20.26 -7.61 -17.22
C ASP A 593 21.18 -6.43 -17.57
N THR A 594 22.11 -6.67 -18.48
CA THR A 594 22.85 -5.62 -19.17
C THR A 594 22.02 -5.08 -20.32
N TYR A 595 22.13 -3.78 -20.61
CA TYR A 595 21.45 -3.20 -21.74
C TYR A 595 21.80 -3.91 -23.07
N ASP A 596 20.78 -4.43 -23.74
CA ASP A 596 20.88 -5.03 -25.07
C ASP A 596 20.33 -4.06 -26.11
N ALA A 597 21.23 -3.49 -26.92
CA ALA A 597 20.88 -2.55 -27.98
C ALA A 597 20.02 -3.15 -29.10
N ALA A 598 20.01 -4.48 -29.28
CA ALA A 598 19.23 -5.16 -30.31
C ALA A 598 17.76 -5.25 -29.94
N THR A 599 17.46 -5.52 -28.66
CA THR A 599 16.09 -5.63 -28.14
C THR A 599 15.59 -4.32 -27.52
N GLY A 600 16.51 -3.47 -27.05
CA GLY A 600 16.21 -2.29 -26.27
C GLY A 600 15.95 -2.57 -24.79
N SER A 601 16.13 -3.83 -24.34
CA SER A 601 15.90 -4.28 -22.96
C SER A 601 17.09 -4.02 -22.06
N GLY A 602 16.84 -3.87 -20.76
CA GLY A 602 17.83 -3.59 -19.72
C GLY A 602 17.98 -2.10 -19.43
N VAL A 603 18.68 -1.75 -18.35
CA VAL A 603 18.80 -0.35 -17.91
C VAL A 603 19.59 0.45 -18.94
N TYR A 604 18.92 1.34 -19.66
CA TYR A 604 19.58 2.27 -20.58
C TYR A 604 20.09 3.52 -19.85
N VAL A 605 21.31 3.93 -20.15
CA VAL A 605 21.87 5.24 -19.77
C VAL A 605 22.48 5.90 -21.02
N PRO A 606 22.14 7.17 -21.34
CA PRO A 606 22.66 7.83 -22.54
C PRO A 606 24.20 7.88 -22.59
N SER A 607 24.77 7.73 -23.79
CA SER A 607 26.22 7.81 -23.98
C SER A 607 26.80 9.12 -23.45
N GLY A 608 27.85 9.03 -22.62
CA GLY A 608 28.50 10.17 -21.97
C GLY A 608 27.73 10.74 -20.77
N TRP A 609 26.59 10.16 -20.40
CA TRP A 609 25.92 10.43 -19.15
C TRP A 609 26.56 9.56 -18.05
N THR A 610 27.05 10.19 -16.99
CA THR A 610 27.58 9.53 -15.80
C THR A 610 27.04 10.21 -14.55
N GLY A 611 26.80 9.44 -13.49
CA GLY A 611 26.27 9.96 -12.24
C GLY A 611 26.42 9.01 -11.07
N THR A 612 25.87 9.41 -9.92
CA THR A 612 25.86 8.59 -8.71
C THR A 612 24.53 8.73 -8.00
N ASN A 613 23.93 7.63 -7.54
CA ASN A 613 22.71 7.66 -6.75
C ASN A 613 23.00 7.82 -5.24
N ALA A 614 21.95 7.84 -4.41
CA ALA A 614 22.11 8.03 -2.97
C ALA A 614 22.72 6.84 -2.22
N GLN A 615 22.78 5.65 -2.83
CA GLN A 615 23.52 4.50 -2.30
C GLN A 615 25.01 4.53 -2.67
N GLY A 616 25.48 5.55 -3.38
CA GLY A 616 26.86 5.64 -3.89
C GLY A 616 27.10 4.81 -5.15
N ALA A 617 26.05 4.27 -5.77
CA ALA A 617 26.18 3.44 -6.96
C ALA A 617 26.42 4.30 -8.20
N THR A 618 27.38 3.89 -9.04
CA THR A 618 27.64 4.54 -10.33
C THR A 618 26.50 4.28 -11.29
N ILE A 619 26.07 5.34 -11.96
CA ILE A 619 25.08 5.30 -13.03
C ILE A 619 25.83 5.66 -14.33
N ASP A 620 26.03 4.68 -15.20
CA ASP A 620 26.68 4.83 -16.51
C ASP A 620 26.11 3.80 -17.50
N ALA A 621 26.68 3.71 -18.71
CA ALA A 621 26.21 2.81 -19.76
C ALA A 621 26.29 1.30 -19.41
N ASN A 622 26.99 0.91 -18.34
CA ASN A 622 27.07 -0.47 -17.86
C ASN A 622 26.12 -0.75 -16.69
N ALA A 623 25.27 0.20 -16.32
CA ALA A 623 24.31 0.02 -15.25
C ALA A 623 23.37 -1.17 -15.54
N THR A 624 23.05 -1.92 -14.49
CA THR A 624 22.04 -2.98 -14.44
C THR A 624 21.05 -2.64 -13.33
N PHE A 625 19.91 -3.34 -13.27
CA PHE A 625 18.95 -3.16 -12.18
C PHE A 625 19.63 -3.29 -10.79
N LEU A 626 20.42 -4.34 -10.62
CA LEU A 626 21.13 -4.64 -9.37
C LEU A 626 22.31 -3.69 -9.11
N SER A 627 23.05 -3.25 -10.13
CA SER A 627 24.18 -2.33 -9.91
C SER A 627 23.70 -0.98 -9.41
N LEU A 628 22.50 -0.55 -9.80
CA LEU A 628 21.86 0.66 -9.27
C LEU A 628 21.29 0.48 -7.86
N ARG A 629 21.15 -0.76 -7.40
CA ARG A 629 20.51 -1.12 -6.12
C ARG A 629 21.42 -2.04 -5.29
N PRO A 630 22.67 -1.65 -5.01
CA PRO A 630 23.67 -2.55 -4.41
C PRO A 630 23.25 -3.09 -3.03
N LYS A 631 22.40 -2.37 -2.28
CA LYS A 631 21.86 -2.83 -1.00
C LYS A 631 21.03 -4.11 -1.10
N TYR A 632 20.54 -4.51 -2.28
CA TYR A 632 19.89 -5.81 -2.44
C TYR A 632 20.80 -6.98 -2.04
N ARG A 633 22.12 -6.82 -2.12
CA ARG A 633 23.08 -7.85 -1.67
C ARG A 633 23.09 -8.09 -0.16
N GLN A 634 22.45 -7.21 0.60
CA GLN A 634 22.30 -7.29 2.05
C GLN A 634 20.94 -7.89 2.44
N ASP A 635 20.06 -8.13 1.47
CA ASP A 635 18.74 -8.70 1.71
C ASP A 635 18.86 -10.13 2.27
N PRO A 636 18.07 -10.52 3.28
CA PRO A 636 18.10 -11.89 3.83
C PRO A 636 17.85 -12.99 2.78
N GLN A 637 17.11 -12.68 1.72
CA GLN A 637 16.84 -13.58 0.60
C GLN A 637 17.88 -13.50 -0.53
N TRP A 638 18.88 -12.62 -0.43
CA TRP A 638 19.92 -12.47 -1.45
C TRP A 638 20.63 -13.78 -1.80
N PRO A 639 21.07 -14.64 -0.86
CA PRO A 639 21.74 -15.90 -1.21
C PRO A 639 20.90 -16.82 -2.11
N LYS A 640 19.58 -16.79 -1.93
CA LYS A 640 18.61 -17.56 -2.72
C LYS A 640 18.48 -17.01 -4.14
N LEU A 641 18.38 -15.68 -4.29
CA LEU A 641 18.41 -15.04 -5.61
C LEU A 641 19.76 -15.25 -6.30
N GLN A 642 20.88 -15.07 -5.59
CA GLN A 642 22.22 -15.24 -6.13
C GLN A 642 22.44 -16.64 -6.71
N ALA A 643 21.94 -17.68 -6.03
CA ALA A 643 21.99 -19.05 -6.54
C ALA A 643 21.17 -19.22 -7.83
N TYR A 644 20.03 -18.53 -7.95
CA TYR A 644 19.21 -18.56 -9.17
C TYR A 644 19.90 -17.85 -10.34
N LEU A 645 20.44 -16.65 -10.11
CA LEU A 645 21.22 -15.90 -11.10
C LEU A 645 22.45 -16.68 -11.58
N ALA A 646 23.05 -17.51 -10.73
CA ALA A 646 24.17 -18.40 -11.10
C ALA A 646 23.75 -19.63 -11.93
N GLY A 647 22.50 -19.71 -12.42
CA GLY A 647 21.97 -20.83 -13.20
C GLY A 647 21.32 -21.94 -12.36
N GLY A 648 21.02 -21.66 -11.09
CA GLY A 648 20.27 -22.57 -10.22
C GLY A 648 18.80 -22.71 -10.61
N ALA A 649 18.06 -23.55 -9.89
CA ALA A 649 16.63 -23.71 -10.11
C ALA A 649 15.84 -22.49 -9.64
N SER A 650 14.71 -22.17 -10.31
CA SER A 650 13.82 -21.08 -9.89
C SER A 650 13.32 -21.31 -8.46
N PRO A 651 13.64 -20.41 -7.51
CA PRO A 651 13.18 -20.53 -6.15
C PRO A 651 11.67 -20.34 -6.04
N ASP A 652 11.10 -20.86 -4.95
CA ASP A 652 9.75 -20.50 -4.49
C ASP A 652 9.81 -19.22 -3.66
N TRP A 653 8.93 -18.27 -3.93
CA TRP A 653 8.81 -17.03 -3.16
C TRP A 653 7.45 -17.00 -2.48
N VAL A 654 7.40 -16.62 -1.21
CA VAL A 654 6.15 -16.52 -0.44
C VAL A 654 6.00 -15.07 -0.06
N TYR A 655 5.03 -14.38 -0.65
CA TYR A 655 4.83 -12.95 -0.47
C TYR A 655 3.56 -12.65 0.32
N HIS A 656 3.70 -11.71 1.25
CA HIS A 656 2.62 -11.09 2.01
C HIS A 656 2.44 -9.64 1.55
N ARG A 657 2.04 -9.46 0.29
CA ARG A 657 1.66 -8.16 -0.26
C ARG A 657 0.54 -7.55 0.59
N PHE A 658 0.75 -6.35 1.13
CA PHE A 658 -0.21 -5.70 2.02
C PHE A 658 -1.60 -5.63 1.41
N TRP A 659 -1.69 -5.21 0.14
CA TRP A 659 -2.97 -5.11 -0.58
C TRP A 659 -3.68 -6.45 -0.70
N ALA A 660 -2.95 -7.56 -0.96
CA ALA A 660 -3.53 -8.89 -1.13
C ALA A 660 -4.08 -9.42 0.20
N GLN A 661 -3.34 -9.19 1.28
CA GLN A 661 -3.72 -9.60 2.64
C GLN A 661 -4.92 -8.78 3.14
N ALA A 662 -4.95 -7.48 2.84
CA ALA A 662 -6.11 -6.64 3.09
C ALA A 662 -7.33 -7.13 2.28
N ASP A 663 -7.16 -7.43 0.99
CA ASP A 663 -8.28 -7.82 0.12
C ASP A 663 -8.90 -9.17 0.53
N ILE A 664 -8.09 -10.17 0.91
CA ILE A 664 -8.63 -11.45 1.41
C ILE A 664 -9.36 -11.28 2.75
N ALA A 665 -8.86 -10.42 3.64
CA ALA A 665 -9.58 -10.06 4.86
C ALA A 665 -10.95 -9.44 4.53
N MET A 666 -10.96 -8.44 3.64
CA MET A 666 -12.19 -7.77 3.21
C MET A 666 -13.15 -8.72 2.50
N ALA A 667 -12.65 -9.71 1.76
CA ALA A 667 -13.48 -10.72 1.11
C ALA A 667 -14.21 -11.62 2.11
N PHE A 668 -13.54 -12.02 3.20
CA PHE A 668 -14.23 -12.74 4.28
C PHE A 668 -15.34 -11.90 4.89
N ASN A 669 -15.08 -10.62 5.17
CA ASN A 669 -16.08 -9.75 5.77
C ASN A 669 -17.25 -9.42 4.83
N ASP A 670 -16.97 -9.26 3.53
CA ASP A 670 -17.99 -9.09 2.50
C ASP A 670 -18.90 -10.32 2.43
N TYR A 671 -18.33 -11.52 2.39
CA TYR A 671 -19.11 -12.75 2.42
C TYR A 671 -19.98 -12.82 3.69
N ALA A 672 -19.38 -12.57 4.85
CA ALA A 672 -20.08 -12.66 6.14
C ALA A 672 -21.35 -11.81 6.20
N ASN A 673 -21.26 -10.57 5.72
CA ASN A 673 -22.32 -9.59 5.86
C ASN A 673 -23.30 -9.56 4.67
N ILE A 674 -22.99 -10.19 3.55
CA ILE A 674 -23.77 -10.09 2.31
C ILE A 674 -24.39 -11.43 1.94
N ASP A 675 -23.58 -12.49 1.86
CA ASP A 675 -23.90 -13.73 1.16
C ASP A 675 -23.83 -14.99 2.03
N GLY A 676 -23.37 -14.87 3.28
CA GLY A 676 -23.45 -15.95 4.27
C GLY A 676 -24.85 -16.58 4.30
N ASP A 677 -25.03 -17.73 4.91
CA ASP A 677 -26.34 -18.38 4.91
C ASP A 677 -27.28 -17.84 6.00
N GLY A 678 -26.75 -17.18 7.04
CA GLY A 678 -27.54 -16.54 8.10
C GLY A 678 -28.37 -17.55 8.89
N SER A 679 -28.24 -18.83 8.53
CA SER A 679 -28.56 -19.98 9.36
C SER A 679 -27.50 -20.01 10.43
N GLY A 680 -27.72 -19.18 11.45
CA GLY A 680 -26.89 -19.02 12.64
C GLY A 680 -25.83 -20.10 12.82
N GLY A 681 -24.67 -19.90 12.20
CA GLY A 681 -23.43 -20.48 12.70
C GLY A 681 -23.36 -20.15 14.19
N THR A 682 -22.80 -21.04 14.99
CA THR A 682 -22.74 -20.89 16.44
C THR A 682 -22.31 -19.46 16.81
N PRO A 683 -23.21 -18.63 17.38
CA PRO A 683 -22.97 -17.20 17.62
C PRO A 683 -21.57 -16.94 18.19
N ALA A 684 -20.73 -16.12 17.61
CA ALA A 684 -19.38 -15.87 18.13
C ALA A 684 -19.32 -14.70 19.10
N ILE A 685 -18.37 -14.77 20.04
CA ILE A 685 -17.84 -13.61 20.78
C ILE A 685 -16.89 -12.86 19.84
N VAL A 686 -17.13 -11.55 19.68
CA VAL A 686 -16.41 -10.68 18.75
C VAL A 686 -15.53 -9.73 19.56
N LEU A 687 -14.22 -9.75 19.27
CA LEU A 687 -13.23 -8.87 19.91
C LEU A 687 -12.86 -7.73 18.96
N SER A 688 -12.64 -6.54 19.51
CA SER A 688 -11.99 -5.44 18.77
C SER A 688 -10.52 -5.77 18.47
N GLY A 689 -9.87 -6.62 19.27
CA GLY A 689 -8.54 -7.13 18.97
C GLY A 689 -8.28 -8.43 19.71
N SER A 690 -7.59 -9.40 19.10
CA SER A 690 -7.20 -10.63 19.79
C SER A 690 -5.83 -10.52 20.47
N THR A 691 -5.12 -9.41 20.27
CA THR A 691 -3.87 -9.08 20.95
C THR A 691 -4.00 -7.72 21.66
N LEU A 692 -3.32 -7.57 22.80
CA LEU A 692 -3.35 -6.35 23.60
C LEU A 692 -1.99 -6.11 24.25
N SER A 693 -1.31 -5.02 23.90
CA SER A 693 -0.13 -4.56 24.64
C SER A 693 -0.55 -3.69 25.81
N VAL A 694 -0.05 -4.00 27.01
CA VAL A 694 -0.33 -3.26 28.25
C VAL A 694 1.00 -2.77 28.78
N ALA A 695 1.19 -1.45 28.89
CA ALA A 695 2.38 -0.93 29.56
C ALA A 695 2.37 -1.38 31.02
N GLU A 696 3.55 -1.74 31.54
CA GLU A 696 3.75 -2.06 32.95
C GLU A 696 3.21 -0.92 33.85
N GLY A 697 2.55 -1.30 34.95
CA GLY A 697 1.86 -0.37 35.85
C GLY A 697 0.59 0.28 35.27
N ALA A 698 0.17 -0.08 34.06
CA ALA A 698 -0.99 0.50 33.38
C ALA A 698 -2.09 -0.52 33.05
N SER A 699 -3.12 -0.06 32.34
CA SER A 699 -4.18 -0.93 31.82
C SER A 699 -4.55 -0.55 30.39
N ALA A 700 -5.01 -1.54 29.64
CA ALA A 700 -5.56 -1.37 28.31
C ALA A 700 -6.85 -2.18 28.18
N SER A 701 -7.65 -1.87 27.17
CA SER A 701 -8.96 -2.50 27.00
C SER A 701 -9.17 -3.05 25.60
N VAL A 702 -9.85 -4.19 25.54
CA VAL A 702 -10.41 -4.75 24.31
C VAL A 702 -11.93 -4.69 24.37
N GLY A 703 -12.56 -4.20 23.31
CA GLY A 703 -14.01 -4.20 23.18
C GLY A 703 -14.52 -5.61 22.88
N VAL A 704 -15.51 -6.06 23.62
CA VAL A 704 -16.15 -7.38 23.45
C VAL A 704 -17.61 -7.17 23.07
N SER A 705 -18.07 -7.89 22.06
CA SER A 705 -19.46 -7.89 21.60
C SER A 705 -19.88 -9.30 21.16
N LEU A 706 -21.13 -9.48 20.75
CA LEU A 706 -21.59 -10.71 20.11
C LEU A 706 -21.86 -10.46 18.63
N SER A 707 -21.59 -11.48 17.81
CA SER A 707 -21.82 -11.47 16.36
C SER A 707 -23.29 -11.33 15.95
N GLN A 708 -24.24 -11.66 16.83
CA GLN A 708 -25.67 -11.57 16.57
C GLN A 708 -26.49 -11.37 17.85
N ALA A 709 -27.69 -10.81 17.70
CA ALA A 709 -28.62 -10.59 18.81
C ALA A 709 -28.97 -11.94 19.45
N PRO A 710 -28.67 -12.16 20.74
CA PRO A 710 -29.09 -13.38 21.40
C PRO A 710 -30.60 -13.35 21.66
N SER A 711 -31.22 -14.52 21.80
CA SER A 711 -32.66 -14.63 22.12
C SER A 711 -33.00 -14.26 23.57
N GLY A 712 -31.99 -14.09 24.41
CA GLY A 712 -32.07 -13.69 25.81
C GLY A 712 -30.72 -13.17 26.29
N THR A 713 -30.59 -12.85 27.58
CA THR A 713 -29.31 -12.39 28.13
C THR A 713 -28.25 -13.50 28.07
N VAL A 714 -27.10 -13.19 27.48
CA VAL A 714 -25.90 -14.03 27.41
C VAL A 714 -24.83 -13.44 28.33
N THR A 715 -24.27 -14.29 29.17
CA THR A 715 -23.10 -13.95 30.00
C THR A 715 -21.87 -14.58 29.37
N VAL A 716 -20.94 -13.73 28.93
CA VAL A 716 -19.60 -14.13 28.50
C VAL A 716 -18.71 -14.20 29.74
N THR A 717 -18.17 -15.38 30.03
CA THR A 717 -17.17 -15.58 31.10
C THR A 717 -15.79 -15.29 30.57
N VAL A 718 -14.96 -14.61 31.36
CA VAL A 718 -13.56 -14.34 31.05
C VAL A 718 -12.69 -15.10 32.05
N SER A 719 -11.75 -15.90 31.56
CA SER A 719 -10.81 -16.63 32.40
C SER A 719 -9.39 -16.50 31.87
N LYS A 720 -8.45 -16.19 32.76
CA LYS A 720 -7.02 -16.22 32.43
C LYS A 720 -6.57 -17.68 32.25
N ALA A 721 -5.87 -17.96 31.16
CA ALA A 721 -5.29 -19.26 30.88
C ALA A 721 -4.20 -19.62 31.90
N ALA A 722 -4.08 -20.91 32.20
CA ALA A 722 -3.03 -21.39 33.12
C ALA A 722 -1.63 -21.13 32.54
N GLY A 723 -0.70 -20.74 33.41
CA GLY A 723 0.68 -20.42 33.02
C GLY A 723 0.87 -19.03 32.43
N GLY A 724 -0.18 -18.20 32.36
CA GLY A 724 -0.04 -16.79 32.02
C GLY A 724 0.58 -15.98 33.16
N ASP A 725 1.39 -15.01 32.78
CA ASP A 725 2.17 -14.14 33.67
C ASP A 725 1.33 -13.53 34.79
N VAL A 726 1.79 -13.60 36.03
CA VAL A 726 1.02 -13.21 37.23
C VAL A 726 0.61 -11.74 37.21
N ASP A 727 1.41 -10.88 36.59
CA ASP A 727 1.23 -9.43 36.59
C ASP A 727 0.12 -8.97 35.64
N LEU A 728 -0.19 -9.78 34.63
CA LEU A 728 -1.35 -9.57 33.76
C LEU A 728 -2.65 -10.07 34.40
N SER A 729 -3.56 -9.16 34.72
CA SER A 729 -4.82 -9.49 35.39
C SER A 729 -6.04 -8.75 34.79
N THR A 730 -7.24 -9.28 35.04
CA THR A 730 -8.49 -8.58 34.71
C THR A 730 -9.47 -8.66 35.88
N ALA A 731 -10.11 -7.54 36.19
CA ALA A 731 -11.18 -7.48 37.18
C ALA A 731 -12.52 -7.99 36.63
N SER A 732 -12.70 -7.97 35.30
CA SER A 732 -13.94 -8.37 34.64
C SER A 732 -13.93 -9.87 34.36
N THR A 733 -14.51 -10.65 35.27
CA THR A 733 -14.68 -12.11 35.08
C THR A 733 -15.92 -12.46 34.25
N THR A 734 -16.83 -11.50 34.03
CA THR A 734 -18.01 -11.67 33.17
C THR A 734 -18.38 -10.37 32.44
N LEU A 735 -18.96 -10.51 31.25
CA LEU A 735 -19.59 -9.45 30.46
C LEU A 735 -21.00 -9.90 30.06
N THR A 736 -21.97 -8.97 30.02
CA THR A 736 -23.40 -9.34 29.86
C THR A 736 -24.01 -8.68 28.65
N PHE A 737 -24.47 -9.49 27.70
CA PHE A 737 -25.09 -9.04 26.45
C PHE A 737 -26.56 -9.45 26.42
N THR A 738 -27.40 -8.55 25.94
CA THR A 738 -28.85 -8.68 25.80
C THR A 738 -29.21 -8.53 24.33
N PRO A 739 -30.44 -8.88 23.91
CA PRO A 739 -30.88 -8.64 22.54
C PRO A 739 -30.71 -7.16 22.10
N ALA A 740 -30.67 -6.20 23.03
CA ALA A 740 -30.60 -4.76 22.74
C ALA A 740 -29.18 -4.17 22.72
N ASN A 741 -28.20 -4.81 23.36
CA ASN A 741 -26.84 -4.27 23.49
C ASN A 741 -25.74 -5.23 23.01
N TYR A 742 -26.10 -6.35 22.38
CA TYR A 742 -25.15 -7.37 21.93
C TYR A 742 -24.05 -6.83 21.00
N ASN A 743 -24.38 -5.83 20.19
CA ASN A 743 -23.49 -5.18 19.22
C ASN A 743 -22.84 -3.90 19.77
N VAL A 744 -23.05 -3.56 21.04
CA VAL A 744 -22.39 -2.44 21.70
C VAL A 744 -21.15 -3.00 22.42
N PRO A 745 -19.92 -2.68 21.98
CA PRO A 745 -18.73 -3.20 22.60
C PRO A 745 -18.67 -2.85 24.10
N GLN A 746 -18.44 -3.86 24.94
CA GLN A 746 -18.15 -3.71 26.36
C GLN A 746 -16.66 -3.92 26.57
N ASN A 747 -16.01 -3.01 27.30
CA ASN A 747 -14.58 -3.06 27.51
C ASN A 747 -14.20 -4.17 28.51
N LEU A 748 -13.41 -5.13 28.06
CA LEU A 748 -12.61 -5.98 28.91
C LEU A 748 -11.28 -5.26 29.18
N VAL A 749 -11.07 -4.84 30.43
CA VAL A 749 -9.85 -4.16 30.87
C VAL A 749 -8.86 -5.18 31.40
N ILE A 750 -7.64 -5.14 30.89
CA ILE A 750 -6.51 -5.94 31.35
C ILE A 750 -5.45 -4.97 31.89
N ALA A 751 -4.96 -5.23 33.09
CA ALA A 751 -3.91 -4.46 33.74
C ALA A 751 -2.63 -5.30 33.81
N ALA A 752 -1.48 -4.64 33.66
CA ALA A 752 -0.17 -5.16 34.02
C ALA A 752 0.21 -4.55 35.37
N ALA A 753 0.68 -5.35 36.32
CA ALA A 753 1.24 -4.84 37.56
C ALA A 753 2.60 -4.18 37.29
N GLU A 754 3.22 -3.64 38.32
CA GLU A 754 4.63 -3.24 38.25
C GLU A 754 5.43 -4.36 38.90
N ASP A 755 6.50 -4.81 38.27
CA ASP A 755 7.48 -5.69 38.86
C ASP A 755 8.89 -5.06 38.85
N ALA A 756 9.94 -5.86 38.78
CA ALA A 756 11.33 -5.39 38.91
C ALA A 756 12.28 -6.09 37.93
N ASP A 757 11.73 -6.85 36.98
CA ASP A 757 12.54 -7.57 36.00
C ASP A 757 12.63 -6.82 34.67
N GLN A 758 12.96 -7.50 33.57
CA GLN A 758 13.17 -6.86 32.26
C GLN A 758 12.44 -7.66 31.17
N ALA A 759 11.60 -8.59 31.59
CA ALA A 759 11.01 -9.61 30.75
C ALA A 759 9.51 -9.35 30.66
N ASN A 760 9.10 -8.84 29.50
CA ASN A 760 7.69 -8.74 29.13
C ASN A 760 6.89 -10.00 29.54
N GLY A 761 5.96 -9.83 30.47
CA GLY A 761 4.97 -10.84 30.80
C GLY A 761 4.00 -11.11 29.66
N SER A 762 3.45 -12.32 29.60
CA SER A 762 2.38 -12.66 28.66
C SER A 762 1.30 -13.55 29.28
N ALA A 763 0.03 -13.25 28.97
CA ALA A 763 -1.11 -14.03 29.44
C ALA A 763 -2.22 -14.07 28.39
N SER A 764 -2.91 -15.20 28.29
CA SER A 764 -4.12 -15.33 27.45
C SER A 764 -5.37 -15.27 28.31
N PHE A 765 -6.38 -14.54 27.86
CA PHE A 765 -7.70 -14.46 28.49
C PHE A 765 -8.73 -15.09 27.56
N ASN A 766 -9.33 -16.21 28.00
CA ASN A 766 -10.34 -16.95 27.26
C ASN A 766 -11.72 -16.35 27.57
N LEU A 767 -12.47 -16.03 26.51
CA LEU A 767 -13.85 -15.59 26.58
C LEU A 767 -14.75 -16.72 26.07
N ALA A 768 -15.71 -17.13 26.89
CA ALA A 768 -16.62 -18.22 26.57
C ALA A 768 -18.07 -17.89 26.95
N ALA A 769 -19.02 -18.37 26.16
CA ALA A 769 -20.44 -18.36 26.48
C ALA A 769 -21.10 -19.61 25.89
N THR A 770 -22.11 -20.15 26.58
CA THR A 770 -22.81 -21.36 26.12
C THR A 770 -23.46 -21.12 24.75
N GLY A 771 -23.27 -22.07 23.84
CA GLY A 771 -23.78 -21.96 22.47
C GLY A 771 -23.11 -20.87 21.65
N HIS A 772 -21.96 -20.36 22.11
CA HIS A 772 -21.17 -19.38 21.37
C HIS A 772 -19.78 -19.89 21.03
N THR A 773 -19.26 -19.49 19.87
CA THR A 773 -17.84 -19.66 19.54
C THR A 773 -17.03 -18.73 20.44
N GLY A 774 -16.10 -19.30 21.22
CA GLY A 774 -15.25 -18.56 22.15
C GLY A 774 -14.22 -17.68 21.44
N ALA A 775 -13.67 -16.72 22.18
CA ALA A 775 -12.60 -15.85 21.69
C ALA A 775 -11.44 -15.81 22.71
N VAL A 776 -10.25 -15.44 22.27
CA VAL A 776 -9.07 -15.34 23.13
C VAL A 776 -8.40 -13.98 22.92
N VAL A 777 -8.04 -13.33 24.02
CA VAL A 777 -7.23 -12.11 24.05
C VAL A 777 -5.85 -12.49 24.58
N ALA A 778 -4.82 -12.40 23.74
CA ALA A 778 -3.43 -12.51 24.16
C ALA A 778 -2.92 -11.15 24.60
N ALA A 779 -2.63 -10.98 25.89
CA ALA A 779 -2.03 -9.78 26.44
C ALA A 779 -0.53 -9.95 26.60
N THR A 780 0.21 -8.90 26.23
CA THR A 780 1.65 -8.78 26.46
C THR A 780 1.88 -7.53 27.28
N GLU A 781 2.51 -7.69 28.42
CA GLU A 781 3.05 -6.59 29.19
C GLU A 781 4.28 -6.03 28.49
N VAL A 782 4.39 -4.70 28.49
CA VAL A 782 5.56 -3.99 27.98
C VAL A 782 6.28 -3.38 29.18
N ASP A 783 7.40 -4.00 29.52
CA ASP A 783 8.28 -3.68 30.64
C ASP A 783 8.89 -2.26 30.51
N ASN A 784 8.98 -1.56 31.63
CA ASN A 784 9.46 -0.18 31.70
C ASN A 784 10.79 -0.02 32.47
N ASP A 785 11.36 -1.11 32.97
CA ASP A 785 12.57 -1.11 33.78
C ASP A 785 13.85 -0.88 32.96
N VAL A 786 14.74 -0.05 33.51
CA VAL A 786 16.01 0.32 32.87
C VAL A 786 17.22 -0.19 33.66
N VAL A 787 18.15 -0.88 32.98
CA VAL A 787 19.43 -1.31 33.56
C VAL A 787 20.28 -0.09 33.97
N VAL A 788 20.52 0.08 35.26
CA VAL A 788 21.60 0.94 35.75
C VAL A 788 22.90 0.13 35.72
N ALA A 789 23.81 0.48 34.81
CA ALA A 789 25.12 -0.18 34.75
C ALA A 789 25.91 0.02 36.06
N ASP A 790 26.30 -1.08 36.70
CA ASP A 790 27.02 -1.09 37.99
C ASP A 790 28.54 -1.25 37.83
N CYS A 791 29.02 -1.34 36.59
CA CYS A 791 30.44 -1.28 36.26
C CYS A 791 30.73 -0.59 34.93
N THR A 792 32.02 -0.31 34.71
CA THR A 792 32.56 0.17 33.43
C THR A 792 33.71 -0.73 33.02
N ILE A 793 33.82 -1.04 31.73
CA ILE A 793 34.96 -1.74 31.15
C ILE A 793 35.52 -0.87 30.03
N SER A 794 36.75 -0.41 30.17
CA SER A 794 37.49 0.28 29.10
C SER A 794 38.58 -0.64 28.59
N PHE A 795 38.61 -0.89 27.29
CA PHE A 795 39.58 -1.75 26.63
C PHE A 795 40.32 -0.91 25.56
N ASP A 796 41.53 -0.48 25.86
CA ASP A 796 42.35 0.35 24.98
C ASP A 796 43.27 -0.57 24.15
N THR A 797 43.05 -0.60 22.83
CA THR A 797 43.83 -1.39 21.87
C THR A 797 44.81 -0.53 21.07
N SER A 798 45.02 0.73 21.45
CA SER A 798 45.79 1.69 20.64
C SER A 798 47.28 1.36 20.53
N ASN A 799 47.85 0.61 21.48
CA ASN A 799 49.24 0.17 21.44
C ASN A 799 49.38 -1.09 20.57
N ASP A 800 49.45 -0.88 19.26
CA ASP A 800 49.53 -1.91 18.22
C ASP A 800 50.67 -1.60 17.22
N TRP A 801 51.37 -2.64 16.74
CA TRP A 801 52.45 -2.51 15.75
C TRP A 801 52.29 -3.44 14.54
N GLY A 802 51.06 -3.87 14.23
CA GLY A 802 50.72 -4.65 13.03
C GLY A 802 51.06 -6.14 13.04
N ALA A 803 51.85 -6.61 14.01
CA ALA A 803 52.13 -8.03 14.26
C ALA A 803 51.89 -8.44 15.73
N GLY A 804 51.48 -7.48 16.55
CA GLY A 804 51.16 -7.65 17.96
C GLY A 804 50.63 -6.37 18.56
N GLN A 805 50.00 -6.51 19.72
CA GLN A 805 49.46 -5.39 20.50
C GLN A 805 49.57 -5.63 22.00
N VAL A 806 49.52 -4.54 22.75
CA VAL A 806 49.48 -4.51 24.21
C VAL A 806 48.22 -3.78 24.66
N PRO A 807 47.08 -4.47 24.79
CA PRO A 807 45.88 -3.83 25.27
C PRO A 807 45.91 -3.61 26.79
N THR A 808 45.35 -2.47 27.20
CA THR A 808 45.13 -2.11 28.60
C THR A 808 43.63 -2.18 28.90
N VAL A 809 43.26 -2.90 29.96
CA VAL A 809 41.87 -3.12 30.35
C VAL A 809 41.64 -2.53 31.74
N LYS A 810 40.66 -1.64 31.85
CA LYS A 810 40.24 -1.03 33.11
C LYS A 810 38.81 -1.45 33.45
N LEU A 811 38.64 -2.05 34.62
CA LEU A 811 37.36 -2.38 35.23
C LEU A 811 37.05 -1.37 36.35
N GLY A 812 36.02 -0.56 36.19
CA GLY A 812 35.50 0.35 37.22
C GLY A 812 34.21 -0.16 37.84
N ASN A 813 34.01 0.09 39.13
CA ASN A 813 32.77 -0.19 39.85
C ASN A 813 31.97 1.11 40.00
N THR A 814 30.84 1.20 39.30
CA THR A 814 29.89 2.34 39.39
C THR A 814 28.70 2.05 40.30
N GLY A 815 28.59 0.80 40.79
CA GLY A 815 27.58 0.37 41.75
C GLY A 815 27.89 0.74 43.20
N THR A 816 26.98 0.37 44.10
CA THR A 816 27.02 0.69 45.53
C THR A 816 27.64 -0.42 46.39
N ALA A 817 27.85 -1.61 45.82
CA ALA A 817 28.45 -2.77 46.49
C ALA A 817 29.86 -3.10 45.92
N PRO A 818 30.80 -3.64 46.71
CA PRO A 818 32.09 -4.08 46.19
C PRO A 818 31.97 -5.22 45.18
N ILE A 819 32.73 -5.18 44.08
CA ILE A 819 32.90 -6.30 43.16
C ILE A 819 34.03 -7.18 43.70
N THR A 820 33.74 -8.41 44.10
CA THR A 820 34.75 -9.35 44.66
C THR A 820 34.91 -10.57 43.77
N GLY A 821 36.15 -10.96 43.48
CA GLY A 821 36.48 -12.12 42.66
C GLY A 821 36.10 -11.94 41.19
N TRP A 822 36.29 -10.75 40.63
CA TRP A 822 35.89 -10.41 39.27
C TRP A 822 36.38 -11.43 38.23
N SER A 823 35.55 -11.75 37.25
CA SER A 823 35.88 -12.63 36.13
C SER A 823 35.39 -11.97 34.85
N LEU A 824 36.32 -11.37 34.12
CA LEU A 824 36.04 -10.66 32.87
C LEU A 824 36.31 -11.59 31.70
N SER A 825 35.35 -11.74 30.80
CA SER A 825 35.47 -12.58 29.61
C SER A 825 35.17 -11.81 28.33
N TRP A 826 35.80 -12.20 27.23
CA TRP A 826 35.53 -11.66 25.89
C TRP A 826 36.02 -12.63 24.81
N THR A 827 35.70 -12.33 23.55
CA THR A 827 36.21 -13.06 22.37
C THR A 827 36.94 -12.10 21.44
N GLU A 828 38.16 -12.47 21.02
CA GLU A 828 38.88 -11.74 19.98
C GLU A 828 38.30 -12.02 18.59
N SER A 829 38.20 -10.99 17.74
CA SER A 829 37.64 -11.11 16.39
C SER A 829 38.43 -12.06 15.48
N ASN A 830 39.73 -12.23 15.72
CA ASN A 830 40.65 -13.07 14.94
C ASN A 830 41.52 -13.96 15.84
N ASP A 831 42.22 -14.91 15.24
CA ASP A 831 43.19 -15.74 15.96
C ASP A 831 44.39 -14.91 16.44
N PHE A 832 44.87 -15.23 17.64
CA PHE A 832 46.00 -14.56 18.28
C PHE A 832 46.79 -15.53 19.17
N THR A 833 47.98 -15.12 19.60
CA THR A 833 48.80 -15.77 20.62
C THR A 833 48.93 -14.88 21.85
N LEU A 834 48.74 -15.42 23.05
CA LEU A 834 48.98 -14.71 24.30
C LEU A 834 50.44 -14.92 24.74
N SER A 835 51.22 -13.84 24.81
CA SER A 835 52.66 -13.91 25.12
C SER A 835 52.96 -13.55 26.58
N ASN A 836 52.22 -12.61 27.16
CA ASN A 836 52.39 -12.20 28.56
C ASN A 836 51.12 -11.53 29.11
N SER A 837 50.97 -11.48 30.44
CA SER A 837 49.94 -10.68 31.13
C SER A 837 50.43 -10.22 32.50
N TRP A 838 49.89 -9.10 33.00
CA TRP A 838 50.19 -8.58 34.34
C TRP A 838 48.93 -8.03 35.00
N SER A 839 48.94 -7.99 36.33
CA SER A 839 47.80 -7.57 37.18
C SER A 839 46.51 -8.37 36.97
N ALA A 840 46.55 -9.45 36.17
CA ALA A 840 45.48 -10.42 35.99
C ALA A 840 46.07 -11.78 35.61
N THR A 841 45.37 -12.86 35.98
CA THR A 841 45.58 -14.18 35.40
C THR A 841 44.71 -14.26 34.15
N VAL A 842 45.32 -14.38 32.97
CA VAL A 842 44.61 -14.42 31.69
C VAL A 842 44.71 -15.82 31.08
N THR A 843 43.59 -16.42 30.73
CA THR A 843 43.51 -17.73 30.07
C THR A 843 42.83 -17.60 28.72
N LYS A 844 43.27 -18.42 27.75
CA LYS A 844 42.79 -18.41 26.37
C LYS A 844 42.31 -19.80 25.96
N ASN A 845 41.15 -19.87 25.31
CA ASN A 845 40.66 -21.07 24.63
C ASN A 845 40.14 -20.69 23.24
N GLY A 846 40.85 -21.09 22.18
CA GLY A 846 40.57 -20.58 20.82
C GLY A 846 40.71 -19.06 20.79
N ARG A 847 39.63 -18.36 20.45
CA ARG A 847 39.53 -16.88 20.49
C ARG A 847 38.92 -16.33 21.78
N GLY A 848 38.39 -17.19 22.65
CA GLY A 848 37.81 -16.80 23.93
C GLY A 848 38.88 -16.54 24.98
N VAL A 849 38.68 -15.49 25.78
CA VAL A 849 39.61 -15.04 26.83
C VAL A 849 38.86 -14.84 28.14
N VAL A 850 39.49 -15.25 29.24
CA VAL A 850 39.00 -14.98 30.60
C VAL A 850 40.15 -14.41 31.43
N ALA A 851 39.91 -13.27 32.08
CA ALA A 851 40.82 -12.60 33.00
C ALA A 851 40.23 -12.60 34.42
N THR A 852 41.03 -13.03 35.40
CA THR A 852 40.68 -13.06 36.83
C THR A 852 41.74 -12.32 37.67
N PRO A 853 41.41 -11.86 38.89
CA PRO A 853 42.34 -11.10 39.73
C PRO A 853 43.60 -11.87 40.10
N VAL A 854 44.63 -11.10 40.46
CA VAL A 854 45.76 -11.53 41.25
C VAL A 854 45.53 -11.16 42.72
N GLY A 855 46.33 -11.72 43.64
CA GLY A 855 46.00 -11.70 45.07
C GLY A 855 45.69 -10.32 45.71
N TRP A 856 46.19 -9.22 45.16
CA TRP A 856 46.01 -7.87 45.73
C TRP A 856 44.86 -7.05 45.10
N ASN A 857 44.28 -7.45 43.96
CA ASN A 857 43.23 -6.70 43.27
C ASN A 857 41.90 -7.46 43.15
N GLY A 858 41.68 -8.44 44.04
CA GLY A 858 40.46 -9.26 44.06
C GLY A 858 39.17 -8.51 44.39
N THR A 859 39.24 -7.29 44.93
CA THR A 859 38.07 -6.48 45.29
C THR A 859 38.15 -5.09 44.66
N VAL A 860 37.10 -4.66 43.98
CA VAL A 860 36.91 -3.30 43.46
C VAL A 860 35.82 -2.62 44.29
N SER A 861 36.21 -1.72 45.20
CA SER A 861 35.26 -0.95 46.02
C SER A 861 34.34 -0.08 45.16
N PRO A 862 33.14 0.33 45.66
CA PRO A 862 32.31 1.32 45.00
C PRO A 862 33.10 2.57 44.60
N ASN A 863 32.90 3.06 43.36
CA ASN A 863 33.67 4.14 42.73
C ASN A 863 35.18 3.85 42.53
N GLY A 864 35.63 2.62 42.80
CA GLY A 864 37.00 2.16 42.57
C GLY A 864 37.19 1.58 41.16
N SER A 865 38.44 1.32 40.80
CA SER A 865 38.77 0.62 39.56
C SER A 865 40.03 -0.22 39.68
N VAL A 866 40.14 -1.28 38.89
CA VAL A 866 41.36 -2.07 38.68
C VAL A 866 41.76 -2.01 37.21
N GLU A 867 43.06 -2.11 36.96
CA GLU A 867 43.62 -2.09 35.60
C GLU A 867 44.59 -3.25 35.43
N PHE A 868 44.54 -3.90 34.26
CA PHE A 868 45.45 -4.97 33.88
C PHE A 868 45.81 -4.88 32.40
N GLY A 869 46.84 -5.59 31.99
CA GLY A 869 47.27 -5.62 30.60
C GLY A 869 47.74 -6.99 30.16
N MET A 870 47.82 -7.15 28.84
CA MET A 870 48.35 -8.35 28.22
C MET A 870 49.14 -7.98 26.96
N GLN A 871 49.98 -8.90 26.50
CA GLN A 871 50.67 -8.80 25.22
C GLN A 871 50.22 -9.94 24.33
N ILE A 872 49.72 -9.60 23.14
CA ILE A 872 49.27 -10.58 22.16
C ILE A 872 49.98 -10.40 20.81
N GLY A 873 50.19 -11.50 20.10
CA GLY A 873 50.68 -11.56 18.73
C GLY A 873 49.59 -12.04 17.78
N TYR A 874 49.60 -11.60 16.53
CA TYR A 874 48.60 -12.01 15.53
C TYR A 874 49.15 -11.87 14.10
N SER A 875 48.44 -12.46 13.14
CA SER A 875 48.71 -12.31 11.70
C SER A 875 47.43 -11.90 10.97
N GLY A 876 47.53 -10.99 10.00
CA GLY A 876 46.37 -10.51 9.25
C GLY A 876 45.70 -9.32 9.94
N ALA A 877 44.36 -9.29 9.97
CA ALA A 877 43.61 -8.18 10.55
C ALA A 877 43.77 -8.10 12.08
N LYS A 878 43.87 -6.87 12.61
CA LYS A 878 43.97 -6.59 14.05
C LYS A 878 42.82 -7.26 14.83
N PRO A 879 43.10 -8.09 15.85
CA PRO A 879 42.09 -8.62 16.76
C PRO A 879 41.45 -7.48 17.57
N LEU A 880 40.12 -7.47 17.64
CA LEU A 880 39.34 -6.56 18.47
C LEU A 880 38.45 -7.38 19.42
N PRO A 881 38.31 -6.95 20.68
CA PRO A 881 37.52 -7.68 21.65
C PRO A 881 36.02 -7.46 21.40
N THR A 882 35.25 -8.54 21.48
CA THR A 882 33.79 -8.56 21.35
C THR A 882 33.17 -9.34 22.50
N GLY A 883 31.93 -9.01 22.87
CA GLY A 883 31.21 -9.71 23.94
C GLY A 883 31.88 -9.58 25.32
N LEU A 884 32.40 -8.40 25.66
CA LEU A 884 32.99 -8.14 26.98
C LEU A 884 31.92 -8.28 28.06
N ALA A 885 32.12 -9.23 28.98
CA ALA A 885 31.17 -9.52 30.06
C ALA A 885 31.90 -9.78 31.38
N LEU A 886 31.48 -9.06 32.42
CA LEU A 886 31.88 -9.32 33.79
C LEU A 886 30.84 -10.24 34.45
N ALA A 887 31.27 -11.38 34.98
CA ALA A 887 30.36 -12.34 35.58
C ALA A 887 29.54 -11.72 36.72
N GLY A 888 28.20 -11.74 36.58
CA GLY A 888 27.26 -11.26 37.60
C GLY A 888 27.04 -9.75 37.64
N HIS A 889 27.52 -8.99 36.65
CA HIS A 889 27.42 -7.52 36.62
C HIS A 889 27.06 -6.99 35.22
N SER A 890 26.45 -5.81 35.18
CA SER A 890 26.05 -5.13 33.93
C SER A 890 26.96 -3.91 33.71
N CYS A 891 27.95 -4.04 32.82
CA CYS A 891 28.94 -2.99 32.60
C CYS A 891 28.67 -2.14 31.35
N THR A 892 28.94 -0.84 31.44
CA THR A 892 29.14 0.02 30.26
C THR A 892 30.51 -0.28 29.65
N VAL A 893 30.56 -0.64 28.36
CA VAL A 893 31.80 -1.05 27.67
C VAL A 893 32.27 0.04 26.71
N THR A 894 33.56 0.32 26.70
CA THR A 894 34.23 1.20 25.72
C THR A 894 35.46 0.50 25.18
N VAL A 895 35.53 0.34 23.85
CA VAL A 895 36.72 -0.18 23.15
C VAL A 895 37.32 0.96 22.35
N LYS A 896 38.62 1.23 22.56
CA LYS A 896 39.34 2.34 21.96
C LYS A 896 40.46 1.86 21.03
#